data_AF-A0A8H3EKE3-F1
#
_entry.id   AF-A0A8H3EKE3-F1
#
_cell.length_a   1.000
_cell.length_b   1.000
_cell.length_c   1.000
_cell.angle_alpha   90.00
_cell.angle_beta   90.00
_cell.angle_gamma   90.00
#
_symmetry.space_group_name_H-M   'P 1'
#
loop_
_entity.id
_entity.type
_entity.pdbx_description
1 polymer ?
#
loop_
_entity_poly.entity_id
_entity_poly.type
_entity_poly.pdbx_seq_one_letter_code
_entity_poly.pdbx_strand_id
1 'polypeptide(L)'
;MAAEAPDPKTFGSWEEAFQYPIPAVRGMGRQLRQDIDSNREKLRTLVGASYRDLLGTAESIIEMGGQMHDVETYMGEIGKRCNTRILDKKESNLRTWIEEVGAPNSARYSFASQLAVLRSCPDVISRLLKSGGSVLLAAKILVISRLLHTKLSQRPSPPPYLDNLRNRLASLRRRLLSRIDRRFKSLELSRDDLVEAMCAFVLATSSSPKDVIRHYHHIRLEAISENMGLGGDGHDSVLLALRLYVKTLKDTHAVIPTQLAHALERLKSVSLFKSQDVYSLIELNLDVHERWIGDDIRTFTPYIRHDDLTKAEAERSLKQWAKSAFGSFLAGLRNRIQDVEDPGRLIDLRRQVFELWLSNHQHSKGVDSVETLDGLRDVFNLQSTRVIQSRASKLDRVGLIVKDVLQTWQPGVSDLTPSLWDTSMTSMEFENGGKPFRERLATRLTSKNEPLNRVSLEYGSFLEGVSSLEEMIKKLQSFRWADDVDDVDDEDELLDNKQVLLSEDDPRLLQEELNSALHEAYTELQVMLYKLHDNFEKTTSGQQAAYLIRVWRELRQRLPKSYQNAKLGSNSIPSLQHTIADEALRMPLERCSKRIAKLSQAKLLQARPLWEGDPELPVLPSAWTYRFLLDLTSSMVAFGIDVWSPQAVNALKKEFILSMAPMLEGHQAVQVNGHRDRDLLDGEDKEVEELEEEVKKDEEEIEERVREENGEIDGEEAGIDEENQDNREKAEKPAEKPPNGTMINGHVEPEPEGEPEDGKIQRFFDIAYLANASAIKEIKAEDNQLVRLQKSLVQDLALEPKPIERMKKDAAEYWKRTSLLFALLA
;
A
#
# COMPACT_ATOMS: atom_id res chain seq x y z
N MET A 1 -130.83 -7.82 -94.07
CA MET A 1 -129.81 -7.88 -93.01
C MET A 1 -129.42 -9.34 -92.84
N ALA A 2 -128.13 -9.65 -92.70
CA ALA A 2 -127.66 -11.03 -92.75
C ALA A 2 -128.20 -11.83 -91.56
N ALA A 3 -128.98 -12.87 -91.84
CA ALA A 3 -129.42 -13.80 -90.81
C ALA A 3 -128.19 -14.53 -90.26
N GLU A 4 -127.90 -14.31 -88.99
CA GLU A 4 -126.81 -14.97 -88.29
C GLU A 4 -127.10 -16.48 -88.25
N ALA A 5 -126.11 -17.29 -88.62
CA ALA A 5 -126.35 -18.66 -89.02
C ALA A 5 -126.77 -19.54 -87.83
N PRO A 6 -127.73 -20.48 -88.00
CA PRO A 6 -128.10 -21.41 -86.95
C PRO A 6 -126.91 -22.29 -86.55
N ASP A 7 -126.72 -22.47 -85.24
CA ASP A 7 -125.55 -23.11 -84.65
C ASP A 7 -125.49 -24.60 -85.07
N PRO A 8 -124.37 -25.12 -85.61
CA PRO A 8 -124.33 -26.43 -86.25
C PRO A 8 -124.62 -27.64 -85.35
N LYS A 9 -124.76 -27.44 -84.03
CA LYS A 9 -125.05 -28.48 -83.05
C LYS A 9 -126.54 -28.81 -82.91
N THR A 10 -127.43 -28.01 -83.50
CA THR A 10 -128.90 -28.23 -83.39
C THR A 10 -129.50 -29.10 -84.49
N PHE A 11 -128.73 -29.46 -85.51
CA PHE A 11 -129.22 -30.22 -86.68
C PHE A 11 -129.11 -31.72 -86.48
N GLY A 12 -130.19 -32.45 -86.81
CA GLY A 12 -130.28 -33.90 -86.64
C GLY A 12 -129.71 -34.69 -87.82
N SER A 13 -129.70 -34.09 -89.01
CA SER A 13 -129.03 -34.65 -90.20
C SER A 13 -128.23 -33.59 -90.95
N TRP A 14 -127.23 -34.02 -91.72
CA TRP A 14 -126.41 -33.12 -92.54
C TRP A 14 -127.19 -32.47 -93.69
N GLU A 15 -128.37 -33.00 -94.03
CA GLU A 15 -129.21 -32.57 -95.15
C GLU A 15 -129.99 -31.30 -94.79
N GLU A 16 -130.36 -31.12 -93.51
CA GLU A 16 -131.05 -29.91 -93.02
C GLU A 16 -130.22 -28.63 -93.22
N ALA A 17 -128.89 -28.74 -93.16
CA ALA A 17 -127.98 -27.63 -93.43
C ALA A 17 -128.14 -27.05 -94.85
N PHE A 18 -128.49 -27.89 -95.83
CA PHE A 18 -128.64 -27.47 -97.24
C PHE A 18 -129.97 -26.78 -97.54
N GLN A 19 -130.90 -26.70 -96.58
CA GLN A 19 -132.12 -25.89 -96.71
C GLN A 19 -131.85 -24.38 -96.59
N TYR A 20 -130.69 -24.00 -96.02
CA TYR A 20 -130.27 -22.62 -95.87
C TYR A 20 -129.46 -22.13 -97.09
N PRO A 21 -129.49 -20.83 -97.42
CA PRO A 21 -128.80 -20.31 -98.60
C PRO A 21 -127.28 -20.54 -98.52
N ILE A 22 -126.65 -20.83 -99.66
CA ILE A 22 -125.24 -21.24 -99.80
C ILE A 22 -124.23 -20.43 -98.96
N PRO A 23 -124.35 -19.09 -98.79
CA PRO A 23 -123.46 -18.34 -97.90
C PRO A 23 -123.51 -18.80 -96.43
N ALA A 24 -124.69 -19.15 -95.90
CA ALA A 24 -124.85 -19.66 -94.53
C ALA A 24 -124.17 -21.03 -94.38
N VAL A 25 -124.36 -21.94 -95.34
CA VAL A 25 -123.69 -23.26 -95.37
C VAL A 25 -122.16 -23.12 -95.43
N ARG A 26 -121.63 -22.13 -96.16
CA ARG A 26 -120.19 -21.80 -96.20
C ARG A 26 -119.66 -21.11 -94.94
N GLY A 27 -120.53 -20.51 -94.13
CA GLY A 27 -120.23 -20.02 -92.79
C GLY A 27 -120.14 -21.19 -91.80
N MET A 28 -121.22 -21.96 -91.73
CA MET A 28 -121.36 -23.18 -90.93
C MET A 28 -120.21 -24.18 -91.18
N GLY A 29 -119.84 -24.42 -92.44
CA GLY A 29 -118.72 -25.30 -92.80
C GLY A 29 -117.33 -24.78 -92.40
N ARG A 30 -117.16 -23.46 -92.20
CA ARG A 30 -115.93 -22.89 -91.61
C ARG A 30 -115.94 -23.02 -90.09
N GLN A 31 -117.07 -22.73 -89.46
CA GLN A 31 -117.26 -22.87 -88.00
C GLN A 31 -117.06 -24.33 -87.55
N LEU A 32 -117.63 -25.31 -88.28
CA LEU A 32 -117.43 -26.74 -88.01
C LEU A 32 -115.96 -27.17 -88.12
N ARG A 33 -115.20 -26.65 -89.10
CA ARG A 33 -113.76 -26.95 -89.22
C ARG A 33 -112.97 -26.36 -88.05
N GLN A 34 -113.27 -25.12 -87.67
CA GLN A 34 -112.65 -24.47 -86.52
C GLN A 34 -112.99 -25.18 -85.20
N ASP A 35 -114.23 -25.66 -85.02
CA ASP A 35 -114.64 -26.47 -83.88
C ASP A 35 -113.90 -27.83 -83.85
N ILE A 36 -113.78 -28.51 -84.99
CA ILE A 36 -113.03 -29.78 -85.13
C ILE A 36 -111.55 -29.57 -84.78
N ASP A 37 -110.90 -28.54 -85.33
CA ASP A 37 -109.49 -28.25 -85.05
C ASP A 37 -109.30 -27.86 -83.57
N SER A 38 -110.21 -27.06 -82.98
CA SER A 38 -110.15 -26.73 -81.55
C SER A 38 -110.33 -27.96 -80.66
N ASN A 39 -111.21 -28.89 -81.03
CA ASN A 39 -111.46 -30.12 -80.27
C ASN A 39 -110.30 -31.11 -80.45
N ARG A 40 -109.65 -31.13 -81.61
CA ARG A 40 -108.43 -31.90 -81.85
C ARG A 40 -107.26 -31.38 -81.04
N GLU A 41 -107.08 -30.07 -80.95
CA GLU A 41 -106.06 -29.41 -80.11
C GLU A 41 -106.32 -29.68 -78.61
N LYS A 42 -107.59 -29.57 -78.16
CA LYS A 42 -108.01 -29.89 -76.78
C LYS A 42 -107.80 -31.37 -76.44
N LEU A 43 -108.16 -32.30 -77.33
CA LEU A 43 -107.91 -33.74 -77.10
C LEU A 43 -106.41 -34.05 -77.08
N ARG A 44 -105.62 -33.43 -77.96
CA ARG A 44 -104.16 -33.60 -77.99
C ARG A 44 -103.49 -33.08 -76.72
N THR A 45 -103.93 -31.95 -76.17
CA THR A 45 -103.40 -31.44 -74.89
C THR A 45 -103.91 -32.23 -73.70
N LEU A 46 -105.22 -32.50 -73.61
CA LEU A 46 -105.82 -33.14 -72.45
C LEU A 46 -105.47 -34.64 -72.34
N VAL A 47 -105.45 -35.39 -73.45
CA VAL A 47 -105.01 -36.79 -73.47
C VAL A 47 -103.48 -36.88 -73.43
N GLY A 48 -102.77 -35.98 -74.13
CA GLY A 48 -101.30 -35.98 -74.15
C GLY A 48 -100.65 -35.61 -72.82
N ALA A 49 -101.21 -34.64 -72.09
CA ALA A 49 -100.75 -34.30 -70.74
C ALA A 49 -101.17 -35.36 -69.71
N SER A 50 -102.45 -35.74 -69.66
CA SER A 50 -102.91 -36.71 -68.64
C SER A 50 -102.27 -38.08 -68.77
N TYR A 51 -101.97 -38.57 -69.98
CA TYR A 51 -101.25 -39.84 -70.14
C TYR A 51 -99.78 -39.74 -69.71
N ARG A 52 -99.14 -38.57 -69.90
CA ARG A 52 -97.77 -38.31 -69.44
C ARG A 52 -97.70 -38.14 -67.92
N ASP A 53 -98.67 -37.48 -67.31
CA ASP A 53 -98.78 -37.33 -65.86
C ASP A 53 -99.14 -38.67 -65.19
N LEU A 54 -100.00 -39.49 -65.80
CA LEU A 54 -100.29 -40.85 -65.31
C LEU A 54 -99.06 -41.77 -65.40
N LEU A 55 -98.27 -41.68 -66.48
CA LEU A 55 -96.98 -42.39 -66.55
C LEU A 55 -95.98 -41.87 -65.51
N GLY A 56 -95.87 -40.55 -65.34
CA GLY A 56 -94.98 -39.96 -64.32
C GLY A 56 -95.37 -40.32 -62.88
N THR A 57 -96.67 -40.40 -62.57
CA THR A 57 -97.14 -40.89 -61.27
C THR A 57 -96.89 -42.40 -61.11
N ALA A 58 -97.04 -43.21 -62.15
CA ALA A 58 -96.68 -44.63 -62.11
C ALA A 58 -95.18 -44.87 -61.92
N GLU A 59 -94.32 -44.14 -62.64
CA GLU A 59 -92.85 -44.18 -62.47
C GLU A 59 -92.46 -43.74 -61.06
N SER A 60 -93.04 -42.66 -60.55
CA SER A 60 -92.78 -42.18 -59.18
C SER A 60 -93.25 -43.17 -58.11
N ILE A 61 -94.36 -43.90 -58.32
CA ILE A 61 -94.80 -44.99 -57.43
C ILE A 61 -93.81 -46.17 -57.44
N ILE A 62 -93.24 -46.52 -58.60
CA ILE A 62 -92.23 -47.57 -58.70
C ILE A 62 -90.92 -47.14 -58.01
N GLU A 63 -90.48 -45.89 -58.22
CA GLU A 63 -89.29 -45.33 -57.57
C GLU A 63 -89.47 -45.26 -56.05
N MET A 64 -90.60 -44.73 -55.57
CA MET A 64 -90.94 -44.73 -54.14
C MET A 64 -91.00 -46.15 -53.59
N GLY A 65 -91.54 -47.13 -54.32
CA GLY A 65 -91.53 -48.54 -53.91
C GLY A 65 -90.13 -49.12 -53.73
N GLY A 66 -89.19 -48.77 -54.62
CA GLY A 66 -87.77 -49.13 -54.48
C GLY A 66 -87.13 -48.49 -53.24
N GLN A 67 -87.30 -47.18 -53.06
CA GLN A 67 -86.78 -46.46 -51.90
C GLN A 67 -87.39 -46.97 -50.58
N MET A 68 -88.68 -47.36 -50.58
CA MET A 68 -89.34 -47.95 -49.42
C MET A 68 -88.69 -49.28 -49.02
N HIS A 69 -88.34 -50.12 -50.00
CA HIS A 69 -87.66 -51.38 -49.75
C HIS A 69 -86.23 -51.19 -49.23
N ASP A 70 -85.49 -50.22 -49.76
CA ASP A 70 -84.17 -49.85 -49.23
C ASP A 70 -84.29 -49.38 -47.77
N VAL A 71 -85.27 -48.53 -47.45
CA VAL A 71 -85.54 -48.11 -46.06
C VAL A 71 -85.92 -49.29 -45.17
N GLU A 72 -86.76 -50.23 -45.63
CA GLU A 72 -87.10 -51.45 -44.88
C GLU A 72 -85.87 -52.33 -44.63
N THR A 73 -84.97 -52.51 -45.61
CA THR A 73 -83.75 -53.29 -45.43
C THR A 73 -82.80 -52.61 -44.45
N TYR A 74 -82.58 -51.29 -44.55
CA TYR A 74 -81.77 -50.54 -43.59
C TYR A 74 -82.37 -50.54 -42.18
N MET A 75 -83.68 -50.34 -42.03
CA MET A 75 -84.35 -50.45 -40.72
C MET A 75 -84.29 -51.88 -40.17
N GLY A 76 -84.39 -52.89 -41.03
CA GLY A 76 -84.20 -54.30 -40.67
C GLY A 76 -82.76 -54.60 -40.23
N GLU A 77 -81.74 -54.02 -40.87
CA GLU A 77 -80.35 -54.11 -40.43
C GLU A 77 -80.09 -53.36 -39.12
N ILE A 78 -80.63 -52.15 -38.96
CA ILE A 78 -80.55 -51.39 -37.72
C ILE A 78 -81.23 -52.17 -36.58
N GLY A 79 -82.42 -52.73 -36.80
CA GLY A 79 -83.12 -53.57 -35.83
C GLY A 79 -82.34 -54.84 -35.45
N LYS A 80 -81.66 -55.47 -36.42
CA LYS A 80 -80.77 -56.62 -36.17
C LYS A 80 -79.52 -56.22 -35.37
N ARG A 81 -78.90 -55.07 -35.68
CA ARG A 81 -77.65 -54.58 -35.03
C ARG A 81 -77.89 -53.95 -33.67
N CYS A 82 -79.03 -53.30 -33.47
CA CYS A 82 -79.47 -52.65 -32.23
C CYS A 82 -80.42 -53.53 -31.38
N ASN A 83 -80.45 -54.84 -31.63
CA ASN A 83 -81.13 -55.79 -30.77
C ASN A 83 -80.56 -55.68 -29.35
N THR A 84 -81.40 -55.37 -28.36
CA THR A 84 -81.00 -55.14 -26.96
C THR A 84 -80.12 -56.27 -26.45
N ARG A 85 -80.48 -57.54 -26.71
CA ARG A 85 -79.70 -58.72 -26.29
C ARG A 85 -78.30 -58.80 -26.89
N ILE A 86 -78.04 -58.16 -28.03
CA ILE A 86 -76.71 -58.08 -28.65
C ILE A 86 -75.93 -56.89 -28.08
N LEU A 87 -76.60 -55.78 -27.78
CA LEU A 87 -76.01 -54.64 -27.08
C LEU A 87 -75.63 -55.01 -25.64
N ASP A 88 -76.54 -55.61 -24.87
CA ASP A 88 -76.31 -56.10 -23.51
C ASP A 88 -75.12 -57.08 -23.45
N LYS A 89 -75.03 -57.99 -24.44
CA LYS A 89 -73.89 -58.91 -24.56
C LYS A 89 -72.58 -58.22 -24.93
N LYS A 90 -72.62 -57.20 -25.81
CA LYS A 90 -71.45 -56.39 -26.12
C LYS A 90 -71.01 -55.58 -24.91
N GLU A 91 -71.95 -55.04 -24.14
CA GLU A 91 -71.67 -54.32 -22.90
C GLU A 91 -71.11 -55.25 -21.82
N SER A 92 -71.69 -56.43 -21.59
CA SER A 92 -71.14 -57.41 -20.64
C SER A 92 -69.74 -57.87 -21.04
N ASN A 93 -69.50 -58.09 -22.34
CA ASN A 93 -68.20 -58.47 -22.87
C ASN A 93 -67.18 -57.32 -22.79
N LEU A 94 -67.62 -56.06 -22.96
CA LEU A 94 -66.78 -54.88 -22.74
C LEU A 94 -66.44 -54.69 -21.26
N ARG A 95 -67.42 -54.85 -20.35
CA ARG A 95 -67.19 -54.77 -18.89
C ARG A 95 -66.21 -55.85 -18.42
N THR A 96 -66.46 -57.11 -18.77
CA THR A 96 -65.53 -58.23 -18.46
C THR A 96 -64.15 -58.02 -19.09
N TRP A 97 -64.05 -57.56 -20.34
CA TRP A 97 -62.76 -57.22 -20.94
C TRP A 97 -62.05 -56.06 -20.22
N ILE A 98 -62.78 -55.02 -19.80
CA ILE A 98 -62.24 -53.90 -19.01
C ILE A 98 -61.75 -54.39 -17.64
N GLU A 99 -62.48 -55.29 -16.98
CA GLU A 99 -62.15 -55.82 -15.65
C GLU A 99 -60.99 -56.84 -15.68
N GLU A 100 -61.05 -57.84 -16.57
CA GLU A 100 -60.09 -58.94 -16.66
C GLU A 100 -58.80 -58.57 -17.41
N VAL A 101 -58.89 -57.71 -18.43
CA VAL A 101 -57.77 -57.40 -19.34
C VAL A 101 -57.37 -55.93 -19.25
N GLY A 102 -58.34 -55.01 -19.23
CA GLY A 102 -58.11 -53.56 -19.23
C GLY A 102 -57.44 -53.06 -17.94
N ALA A 103 -58.04 -53.34 -16.78
CA ALA A 103 -57.60 -52.88 -15.47
C ALA A 103 -56.20 -53.39 -15.09
N PRO A 104 -55.86 -54.70 -15.17
CA PRO A 104 -54.52 -55.16 -14.82
C PRO A 104 -53.46 -54.66 -15.81
N ASN A 105 -53.76 -54.54 -17.10
CA ASN A 105 -52.81 -53.97 -18.06
C ASN A 105 -52.64 -52.46 -17.87
N SER A 106 -53.69 -51.71 -17.55
CA SER A 106 -53.60 -50.29 -17.16
C SER A 106 -52.74 -50.09 -15.91
N ALA A 107 -52.88 -50.96 -14.90
CA ALA A 107 -52.04 -50.95 -13.69
C ALA A 107 -50.56 -51.32 -13.95
N ARG A 108 -50.28 -52.06 -15.04
CA ARG A 108 -48.93 -52.38 -15.54
C ARG A 108 -48.35 -51.24 -16.40
N TYR A 109 -49.12 -50.65 -17.30
CA TYR A 109 -48.67 -49.52 -18.13
C TYR A 109 -48.42 -48.26 -17.31
N SER A 110 -49.27 -47.94 -16.35
CA SER A 110 -49.04 -46.87 -15.36
C SER A 110 -47.79 -47.10 -14.51
N PHE A 111 -47.49 -48.35 -14.15
CA PHE A 111 -46.26 -48.68 -13.45
C PHE A 111 -45.02 -48.53 -14.35
N ALA A 112 -45.08 -49.08 -15.56
CA ALA A 112 -43.97 -49.05 -16.52
C ALA A 112 -43.63 -47.61 -16.94
N SER A 113 -44.62 -46.76 -17.21
CA SER A 113 -44.42 -45.34 -17.53
C SER A 113 -43.83 -44.55 -16.35
N GLN A 114 -44.40 -44.69 -15.15
CA GLN A 114 -43.90 -43.99 -13.96
C GLN A 114 -42.47 -44.41 -13.61
N LEU A 115 -42.13 -45.70 -13.80
CA LEU A 115 -40.77 -46.21 -13.63
C LEU A 115 -39.82 -45.74 -14.75
N ALA A 116 -40.29 -45.65 -16.00
CA ALA A 116 -39.50 -45.15 -17.13
C ALA A 116 -39.14 -43.66 -16.94
N VAL A 117 -40.12 -42.81 -16.59
CA VAL A 117 -39.89 -41.39 -16.27
C VAL A 117 -38.99 -41.24 -15.05
N LEU A 118 -39.20 -42.04 -13.99
CA LEU A 118 -38.31 -42.01 -12.82
C LEU A 118 -36.87 -42.43 -13.16
N ARG A 119 -36.68 -43.34 -14.13
CA ARG A 119 -35.36 -43.79 -14.60
C ARG A 119 -34.63 -42.71 -15.39
N SER A 120 -35.31 -41.93 -16.25
CA SER A 120 -34.67 -40.87 -17.04
C SER A 120 -34.40 -39.60 -16.23
N CYS A 121 -35.22 -39.27 -15.22
CA CYS A 121 -35.03 -38.11 -14.34
C CYS A 121 -33.58 -37.91 -13.82
N PRO A 122 -32.89 -38.91 -13.21
CA PRO A 122 -31.50 -38.77 -12.78
C PRO A 122 -30.50 -38.42 -13.88
N ASP A 123 -30.71 -38.91 -15.11
CA ASP A 123 -29.82 -38.66 -16.24
C ASP A 123 -30.03 -37.24 -16.79
N VAL A 124 -31.28 -36.78 -16.87
CA VAL A 124 -31.62 -35.39 -17.23
C VAL A 124 -31.06 -34.41 -16.20
N ILE A 125 -31.27 -34.64 -14.90
CA ILE A 125 -30.69 -33.82 -13.82
C ILE A 125 -29.15 -33.82 -13.92
N SER A 126 -28.53 -34.98 -14.17
CA SER A 126 -27.08 -35.09 -14.34
C SER A 126 -26.56 -34.26 -15.52
N ARG A 127 -27.30 -34.24 -16.64
CA ARG A 127 -26.98 -33.44 -17.83
C ARG A 127 -27.14 -31.94 -17.56
N LEU A 128 -28.27 -31.50 -16.99
CA LEU A 128 -28.51 -30.09 -16.64
C LEU A 128 -27.46 -29.57 -15.66
N LEU A 129 -27.08 -30.40 -14.67
CA LEU A 129 -26.03 -30.06 -13.70
C LEU A 129 -24.63 -29.98 -14.32
N LYS A 130 -24.35 -30.67 -15.44
CA LYS A 130 -23.07 -30.59 -16.17
C LYS A 130 -23.03 -29.46 -17.21
N SER A 131 -24.09 -29.27 -17.96
CA SER A 131 -24.16 -28.42 -19.18
C SER A 131 -24.34 -26.91 -18.92
N GLY A 132 -24.25 -26.46 -17.66
CA GLY A 132 -24.52 -25.06 -17.31
C GLY A 132 -26.02 -24.68 -17.26
N GLY A 133 -26.93 -25.59 -17.65
CA GLY A 133 -28.38 -25.35 -17.71
C GLY A 133 -29.07 -24.96 -16.39
N SER A 134 -30.35 -24.59 -16.51
CA SER A 134 -31.19 -24.00 -15.46
C SER A 134 -31.29 -24.88 -14.20
N VAL A 135 -31.06 -24.23 -13.08
CA VAL A 135 -31.00 -24.80 -11.73
C VAL A 135 -32.42 -25.05 -11.21
N LEU A 136 -33.38 -24.18 -11.58
CA LEU A 136 -34.79 -24.36 -11.26
C LEU A 136 -35.39 -25.56 -11.99
N LEU A 137 -35.03 -25.80 -13.26
CA LEU A 137 -35.52 -26.96 -14.00
C LEU A 137 -35.03 -28.27 -13.35
N ALA A 138 -33.75 -28.33 -12.96
CA ALA A 138 -33.21 -29.45 -12.20
C ALA A 138 -33.95 -29.66 -10.84
N ALA A 139 -34.36 -28.58 -10.17
CA ALA A 139 -35.17 -28.65 -8.95
C ALA A 139 -36.61 -29.16 -9.22
N LYS A 140 -37.28 -28.68 -10.28
CA LYS A 140 -38.61 -29.16 -10.71
C LYS A 140 -38.59 -30.67 -10.97
N ILE A 141 -37.61 -31.17 -11.73
CA ILE A 141 -37.44 -32.60 -12.03
C ILE A 141 -37.13 -33.40 -10.75
N LEU A 142 -36.33 -32.85 -9.83
CA LEU A 142 -36.09 -33.51 -8.54
C LEU A 142 -37.38 -33.69 -7.73
N VAL A 143 -38.26 -32.68 -7.68
CA VAL A 143 -39.56 -32.80 -6.99
C VAL A 143 -40.45 -33.84 -7.69
N ILE A 144 -40.53 -33.84 -9.02
CA ILE A 144 -41.24 -34.85 -9.81
C ILE A 144 -40.71 -36.26 -9.49
N SER A 145 -39.39 -36.45 -9.50
CA SER A 145 -38.76 -37.73 -9.21
C SER A 145 -39.04 -38.21 -7.77
N ARG A 146 -39.13 -37.29 -6.80
CA ARG A 146 -39.52 -37.60 -5.41
C ARG A 146 -40.96 -38.10 -5.34
N LEU A 147 -41.89 -37.42 -6.03
CA LEU A 147 -43.31 -37.78 -6.07
C LEU A 147 -43.53 -39.16 -6.69
N LEU A 148 -42.94 -39.39 -7.87
CA LEU A 148 -42.95 -40.69 -8.55
C LEU A 148 -42.36 -41.79 -7.67
N HIS A 149 -41.20 -41.54 -7.05
CA HIS A 149 -40.60 -42.49 -6.10
C HIS A 149 -41.56 -42.80 -4.94
N THR A 150 -42.14 -41.79 -4.27
CA THR A 150 -43.06 -42.03 -3.14
C THR A 150 -44.27 -42.87 -3.51
N LYS A 151 -44.89 -42.61 -4.67
CA LYS A 151 -46.05 -43.38 -5.16
C LYS A 151 -45.66 -44.80 -5.58
N LEU A 152 -44.50 -45.00 -6.18
CA LEU A 152 -43.99 -46.34 -6.53
C LEU A 152 -43.57 -47.15 -5.29
N SER A 153 -43.02 -46.51 -4.26
CA SER A 153 -42.63 -47.17 -2.99
C SER A 153 -43.81 -47.55 -2.09
N GLN A 154 -44.99 -46.96 -2.30
CA GLN A 154 -46.22 -47.27 -1.54
C GLN A 154 -46.94 -48.54 -2.04
N ARG A 155 -46.47 -49.17 -3.13
CA ARG A 155 -47.04 -50.44 -3.62
C ARG A 155 -46.59 -51.62 -2.74
N PRO A 156 -47.38 -52.71 -2.63
CA PRO A 156 -47.07 -53.86 -1.78
C PRO A 156 -45.82 -54.66 -2.19
N SER A 157 -45.31 -54.47 -3.42
CA SER A 157 -44.11 -55.12 -3.94
C SER A 157 -43.21 -54.13 -4.69
N PRO A 158 -42.47 -53.26 -3.98
CA PRO A 158 -41.56 -52.30 -4.61
C PRO A 158 -40.30 -52.99 -5.16
N PRO A 159 -39.85 -52.68 -6.40
CA PRO A 159 -38.60 -53.21 -6.91
C PRO A 159 -37.38 -52.68 -6.13
N PRO A 160 -36.36 -53.51 -5.82
CA PRO A 160 -35.15 -53.08 -5.10
C PRO A 160 -34.32 -52.04 -5.88
N TYR A 161 -34.55 -51.91 -7.20
CA TYR A 161 -33.95 -50.85 -8.02
C TYR A 161 -34.39 -49.43 -7.61
N LEU A 162 -35.55 -49.28 -6.94
CA LEU A 162 -36.02 -47.97 -6.47
C LEU A 162 -35.07 -47.35 -5.43
N ASP A 163 -34.49 -48.13 -4.52
CA ASP A 163 -33.53 -47.63 -3.52
C ASP A 163 -32.22 -47.14 -4.16
N ASN A 164 -31.77 -47.80 -5.23
CA ASN A 164 -30.64 -47.32 -6.02
C ASN A 164 -30.94 -45.98 -6.70
N LEU A 165 -32.15 -45.81 -7.25
CA LEU A 165 -32.60 -44.52 -7.80
C LEU A 165 -32.71 -43.45 -6.70
N ARG A 166 -33.25 -43.79 -5.51
CA ARG A 166 -33.32 -42.90 -4.35
C ARG A 166 -31.95 -42.39 -3.93
N ASN A 167 -30.96 -43.28 -3.81
CA ASN A 167 -29.58 -42.93 -3.46
C ASN A 167 -28.94 -42.05 -4.54
N ARG A 168 -29.19 -42.35 -5.83
CA ARG A 168 -28.73 -41.52 -6.96
C ARG A 168 -29.36 -40.11 -6.91
N LEU A 169 -30.67 -40.00 -6.68
CA LEU A 169 -31.38 -38.73 -6.53
C LEU A 169 -30.91 -37.93 -5.30
N ALA A 170 -30.59 -38.59 -4.18
CA ALA A 170 -30.01 -37.95 -3.01
C ALA A 170 -28.62 -37.36 -3.30
N SER A 171 -27.78 -38.07 -4.06
CA SER A 171 -26.47 -37.54 -4.51
C SER A 171 -26.63 -36.34 -5.46
N LEU A 172 -27.63 -36.39 -6.35
CA LEU A 172 -27.92 -35.30 -7.29
C LEU A 172 -28.50 -34.08 -6.59
N ARG A 173 -29.31 -34.25 -5.54
CA ARG A 173 -29.77 -33.16 -4.67
C ARG A 173 -28.60 -32.45 -3.99
N ARG A 174 -27.62 -33.18 -3.44
CA ARG A 174 -26.39 -32.57 -2.86
C ARG A 174 -25.61 -31.78 -3.91
N ARG A 175 -25.47 -32.32 -5.13
CA ARG A 175 -24.81 -31.63 -6.25
C ARG A 175 -25.59 -30.41 -6.74
N LEU A 176 -26.92 -30.43 -6.72
CA LEU A 176 -27.76 -29.27 -7.02
C LEU A 176 -27.55 -28.17 -5.99
N LEU A 177 -27.61 -28.50 -4.69
CA LEU A 177 -27.39 -27.54 -3.60
C LEU A 177 -26.00 -26.92 -3.71
N SER A 178 -24.93 -27.72 -3.81
CA SER A 178 -23.57 -27.19 -4.01
C SER A 178 -23.43 -26.29 -5.26
N ARG A 179 -24.23 -26.51 -6.30
CA ARG A 179 -24.25 -25.63 -7.49
C ARG A 179 -25.08 -24.36 -7.28
N ILE A 180 -26.16 -24.40 -6.49
CA ILE A 180 -26.87 -23.21 -6.00
C ILE A 180 -25.91 -22.38 -5.15
N ASP A 181 -25.21 -23.00 -4.20
CA ASP A 181 -24.29 -22.31 -3.30
C ASP A 181 -23.16 -21.62 -4.10
N ARG A 182 -22.59 -22.30 -5.11
CA ARG A 182 -21.62 -21.68 -6.05
C ARG A 182 -22.19 -20.50 -6.84
N ARG A 183 -23.47 -20.56 -7.28
CA ARG A 183 -24.15 -19.40 -7.90
C ARG A 183 -24.27 -18.26 -6.90
N PHE A 184 -24.69 -18.54 -5.67
CA PHE A 184 -24.77 -17.54 -4.60
C PHE A 184 -23.41 -16.95 -4.19
N LYS A 185 -22.27 -17.65 -4.36
CA LYS A 185 -20.94 -17.06 -4.18
C LYS A 185 -20.52 -16.13 -5.33
N SER A 186 -21.00 -16.36 -6.56
CA SER A 186 -20.55 -15.62 -7.75
C SER A 186 -20.94 -14.14 -7.77
N LEU A 187 -20.03 -13.27 -8.24
CA LEU A 187 -20.26 -11.82 -8.34
C LEU A 187 -21.06 -11.43 -9.60
N GLU A 188 -20.94 -12.19 -10.69
CA GLU A 188 -21.52 -11.87 -12.00
C GLU A 188 -22.99 -12.28 -12.17
N LEU A 189 -23.61 -12.90 -11.16
CA LEU A 189 -24.98 -13.42 -11.27
C LEU A 189 -26.00 -12.32 -11.63
N SER A 190 -26.86 -12.58 -12.61
CA SER A 190 -28.01 -11.71 -12.91
C SER A 190 -29.05 -11.74 -11.77
N ARG A 191 -29.89 -10.70 -11.66
CA ARG A 191 -31.01 -10.67 -10.71
C ARG A 191 -32.01 -11.79 -10.99
N ASP A 192 -32.30 -12.04 -12.26
CA ASP A 192 -33.21 -13.13 -12.67
C ASP A 192 -32.64 -14.51 -12.35
N ASP A 193 -31.33 -14.72 -12.58
CA ASP A 193 -30.64 -15.96 -12.21
C ASP A 193 -30.58 -16.17 -10.69
N LEU A 194 -30.48 -15.07 -9.90
CA LEU A 194 -30.53 -15.11 -8.45
C LEU A 194 -31.92 -15.53 -7.96
N VAL A 195 -32.99 -14.96 -8.53
CA VAL A 195 -34.38 -15.38 -8.28
C VAL A 195 -34.58 -16.84 -8.68
N GLU A 196 -34.07 -17.26 -9.85
CA GLU A 196 -34.12 -18.66 -10.28
C GLU A 196 -33.46 -19.59 -9.24
N ALA A 197 -32.25 -19.26 -8.78
CA ALA A 197 -31.51 -20.04 -7.80
C ALA A 197 -32.20 -20.07 -6.43
N MET A 198 -32.81 -18.97 -5.99
CA MET A 198 -33.65 -18.91 -4.77
C MET A 198 -34.87 -19.82 -4.89
N CYS A 199 -35.63 -19.76 -6.00
CA CYS A 199 -36.77 -20.64 -6.25
C CYS A 199 -36.34 -22.12 -6.35
N ALA A 200 -35.18 -22.41 -6.95
CA ALA A 200 -34.61 -23.75 -7.02
C ALA A 200 -34.27 -24.30 -5.63
N PHE A 201 -33.73 -23.46 -4.74
CA PHE A 201 -33.48 -23.82 -3.34
C PHE A 201 -34.78 -24.15 -2.61
N VAL A 202 -35.80 -23.27 -2.67
CA VAL A 202 -37.13 -23.50 -2.08
C VAL A 202 -37.71 -24.85 -2.52
N LEU A 203 -37.68 -25.15 -3.82
CA LEU A 203 -38.17 -26.42 -4.34
C LEU A 203 -37.38 -27.63 -3.84
N ALA A 204 -36.05 -27.52 -3.79
CA ALA A 204 -35.19 -28.60 -3.35
C ALA A 204 -35.34 -28.89 -1.85
N THR A 205 -35.39 -27.88 -1.00
CA THR A 205 -35.36 -28.02 0.47
C THR A 205 -36.74 -27.96 1.14
N SER A 206 -37.77 -27.45 0.46
CA SER A 206 -39.06 -27.06 1.04
C SER A 206 -38.96 -26.05 2.19
N SER A 207 -37.95 -25.16 2.12
CA SER A 207 -37.72 -24.07 3.06
C SER A 207 -38.73 -22.92 2.91
N SER A 208 -38.89 -22.10 3.94
CA SER A 208 -39.61 -20.83 3.86
C SER A 208 -38.79 -19.78 3.08
N PRO A 209 -39.40 -18.70 2.54
CA PRO A 209 -38.65 -17.57 1.95
C PRO A 209 -37.66 -16.94 2.93
N LYS A 210 -38.03 -16.86 4.22
CA LYS A 210 -37.17 -16.38 5.33
C LYS A 210 -35.88 -17.20 5.44
N ASP A 211 -35.98 -18.51 5.32
CA ASP A 211 -34.82 -19.41 5.41
C ASP A 211 -33.94 -19.39 4.15
N VAL A 212 -34.51 -19.12 2.95
CA VAL A 212 -33.70 -18.88 1.73
C VAL A 212 -32.80 -17.67 1.90
N ILE A 213 -33.34 -16.60 2.47
CA ILE A 213 -32.62 -15.33 2.66
C ILE A 213 -31.49 -15.52 3.67
N ARG A 214 -31.76 -16.22 4.78
CA ARG A 214 -30.72 -16.63 5.75
C ARG A 214 -29.62 -17.46 5.09
N HIS A 215 -29.97 -18.43 4.24
CA HIS A 215 -29.00 -19.27 3.53
C HIS A 215 -28.16 -18.47 2.51
N TYR A 216 -28.79 -17.59 1.73
CA TYR A 216 -28.10 -16.69 0.80
C TYR A 216 -27.12 -15.76 1.54
N HIS A 217 -27.59 -15.11 2.61
CA HIS A 217 -26.77 -14.27 3.48
C HIS A 217 -25.60 -15.02 4.12
N HIS A 218 -25.83 -16.25 4.60
CA HIS A 218 -24.79 -17.09 5.18
C HIS A 218 -23.70 -17.42 4.15
N ILE A 219 -24.07 -17.81 2.92
CA ILE A 219 -23.11 -18.12 1.85
C ILE A 219 -22.37 -16.87 1.36
N ARG A 220 -23.03 -15.71 1.29
CA ARG A 220 -22.35 -14.44 0.97
C ARG A 220 -21.36 -14.04 2.05
N LEU A 221 -21.68 -14.27 3.33
CA LEU A 221 -20.77 -14.02 4.46
C LEU A 221 -19.58 -14.99 4.42
N GLU A 222 -19.82 -16.28 4.18
CA GLU A 222 -18.77 -17.29 3.99
C GLU A 222 -17.86 -16.92 2.80
N ALA A 223 -18.41 -16.49 1.66
CA ALA A 223 -17.62 -16.05 0.51
C ALA A 223 -16.78 -14.80 0.83
N ILE A 224 -17.31 -13.86 1.64
CA ILE A 224 -16.52 -12.71 2.11
C ILE A 224 -15.37 -13.18 3.00
N SER A 225 -15.60 -14.08 3.97
CA SER A 225 -14.53 -14.57 4.84
C SER A 225 -13.50 -15.45 4.11
N GLU A 226 -13.92 -16.26 3.13
CA GLU A 226 -13.02 -17.02 2.25
C GLU A 226 -12.09 -16.11 1.44
N ASN A 227 -12.63 -15.07 0.79
CA ASN A 227 -11.83 -14.11 0.01
C ASN A 227 -10.88 -13.27 0.89
N MET A 228 -11.23 -13.05 2.16
CA MET A 228 -10.35 -12.38 3.13
C MET A 228 -9.35 -13.34 3.80
N GLY A 229 -9.50 -14.66 3.64
CA GLY A 229 -8.60 -15.68 4.17
C GLY A 229 -7.21 -15.72 3.52
N LEU A 230 -6.34 -16.59 4.05
CA LEU A 230 -4.88 -16.62 3.83
C LEU A 230 -4.40 -17.04 2.42
N GLY A 231 -5.28 -17.22 1.43
CA GLY A 231 -4.97 -17.90 0.16
C GLY A 231 -5.17 -17.11 -1.14
N GLY A 232 -5.46 -15.81 -1.07
CA GLY A 232 -5.70 -14.97 -2.26
C GLY A 232 -4.71 -13.82 -2.35
N ASP A 233 -4.09 -13.66 -3.52
CA ASP A 233 -3.11 -12.61 -3.82
C ASP A 233 -3.59 -11.22 -3.38
N GLY A 234 -2.64 -10.45 -2.85
CA GLY A 234 -2.91 -9.21 -2.13
C GLY A 234 -3.67 -8.18 -2.95
N HIS A 235 -4.46 -7.36 -2.26
CA HIS A 235 -5.31 -6.30 -2.78
C HIS A 235 -6.58 -6.75 -3.51
N ASP A 236 -6.51 -7.53 -4.59
CA ASP A 236 -7.69 -7.84 -5.42
C ASP A 236 -8.80 -8.58 -4.66
N SER A 237 -8.46 -9.52 -3.79
CA SER A 237 -9.47 -10.27 -3.04
C SER A 237 -10.20 -9.42 -1.99
N VAL A 238 -9.58 -8.33 -1.51
CA VAL A 238 -10.23 -7.33 -0.63
C VAL A 238 -11.30 -6.57 -1.40
N LEU A 239 -10.97 -6.14 -2.62
CA LEU A 239 -11.91 -5.45 -3.51
C LEU A 239 -13.05 -6.38 -3.94
N LEU A 240 -12.77 -7.66 -4.20
CA LEU A 240 -13.80 -8.68 -4.45
C LEU A 240 -14.73 -8.89 -3.25
N ALA A 241 -14.18 -8.97 -2.03
CA ALA A 241 -14.98 -9.09 -0.81
C ALA A 241 -15.90 -7.87 -0.58
N LEU A 242 -15.39 -6.65 -0.80
CA LEU A 242 -16.19 -5.43 -0.71
C LEU A 242 -17.26 -5.36 -1.81
N ARG A 243 -16.93 -5.73 -3.05
CA ARG A 243 -17.90 -5.82 -4.16
C ARG A 243 -18.99 -6.85 -3.87
N LEU A 244 -18.66 -7.99 -3.26
CA LEU A 244 -19.63 -9.00 -2.81
C LEU A 244 -20.55 -8.45 -1.71
N TYR A 245 -20.01 -7.72 -0.74
CA TYR A 245 -20.79 -7.05 0.30
C TYR A 245 -21.80 -6.04 -0.30
N VAL A 246 -21.30 -5.07 -1.07
CA VAL A 246 -22.09 -4.04 -1.75
C VAL A 246 -23.15 -4.66 -2.68
N LYS A 247 -22.77 -5.64 -3.50
CA LYS A 247 -23.71 -6.30 -4.41
C LYS A 247 -24.79 -7.06 -3.63
N THR A 248 -24.47 -7.68 -2.50
CA THR A 248 -25.48 -8.38 -1.70
C THR A 248 -26.51 -7.42 -1.11
N LEU A 249 -26.12 -6.22 -0.68
CA LEU A 249 -27.05 -5.16 -0.25
C LEU A 249 -27.99 -4.75 -1.41
N LYS A 250 -27.43 -4.46 -2.58
CA LYS A 250 -28.21 -4.08 -3.79
C LYS A 250 -29.15 -5.19 -4.26
N ASP A 251 -28.66 -6.43 -4.34
CA ASP A 251 -29.41 -7.58 -4.85
C ASP A 251 -30.54 -7.96 -3.89
N THR A 252 -30.31 -7.95 -2.57
CA THR A 252 -31.37 -8.26 -1.60
C THR A 252 -32.47 -7.22 -1.62
N HIS A 253 -32.15 -5.92 -1.59
CA HIS A 253 -33.16 -4.85 -1.68
C HIS A 253 -33.93 -4.88 -3.02
N ALA A 254 -33.28 -5.24 -4.14
CA ALA A 254 -33.94 -5.32 -5.45
C ALA A 254 -34.86 -6.55 -5.60
N VAL A 255 -34.44 -7.71 -5.09
CA VAL A 255 -35.16 -8.99 -5.26
C VAL A 255 -36.26 -9.18 -4.20
N ILE A 256 -36.10 -8.58 -3.02
CA ILE A 256 -36.89 -8.88 -1.83
C ILE A 256 -37.59 -7.60 -1.34
N PRO A 257 -38.91 -7.61 -1.09
CA PRO A 257 -39.80 -8.78 -1.07
C PRO A 257 -40.46 -9.13 -2.42
N THR A 258 -40.55 -8.19 -3.36
CA THR A 258 -41.51 -8.27 -4.49
C THR A 258 -41.16 -9.30 -5.56
N GLN A 259 -39.94 -9.27 -6.10
CA GLN A 259 -39.57 -10.14 -7.23
C GLN A 259 -39.58 -11.62 -6.82
N LEU A 260 -39.03 -11.93 -5.64
CA LEU A 260 -39.06 -13.29 -5.09
C LEU A 260 -40.50 -13.75 -4.78
N ALA A 261 -41.34 -12.90 -4.20
CA ALA A 261 -42.75 -13.24 -3.93
C ALA A 261 -43.51 -13.59 -5.22
N HIS A 262 -43.41 -12.76 -6.26
CA HIS A 262 -44.05 -13.02 -7.56
C HIS A 262 -43.48 -14.27 -8.26
N ALA A 263 -42.18 -14.55 -8.13
CA ALA A 263 -41.60 -15.77 -8.69
C ALA A 263 -42.12 -17.04 -7.99
N LEU A 264 -42.26 -17.01 -6.67
CA LEU A 264 -42.83 -18.12 -5.88
C LEU A 264 -44.34 -18.27 -6.12
N GLU A 265 -45.08 -17.17 -6.31
CA GLU A 265 -46.50 -17.15 -6.69
C GLU A 265 -46.73 -17.79 -8.07
N ARG A 266 -45.96 -17.36 -9.09
CA ARG A 266 -45.94 -18.00 -10.42
C ARG A 266 -45.69 -19.51 -10.31
N LEU A 267 -44.78 -19.92 -9.43
CA LEU A 267 -44.43 -21.31 -9.20
C LEU A 267 -45.50 -22.12 -8.45
N LYS A 268 -46.42 -21.47 -7.71
CA LYS A 268 -47.65 -22.08 -7.18
C LYS A 268 -48.75 -22.20 -8.25
N SER A 269 -48.84 -21.23 -9.16
CA SER A 269 -49.96 -21.11 -10.12
C SER A 269 -50.04 -22.20 -11.19
N VAL A 270 -48.91 -22.83 -11.55
CA VAL A 270 -48.83 -23.86 -12.60
C VAL A 270 -48.34 -25.17 -12.01
N SER A 271 -49.05 -26.28 -12.30
CA SER A 271 -48.61 -27.61 -11.86
C SER A 271 -47.29 -28.01 -12.54
N LEU A 272 -46.38 -28.68 -11.81
CA LEU A 272 -45.00 -28.87 -12.27
C LEU A 272 -44.89 -29.55 -13.65
N PHE A 273 -45.72 -30.57 -13.88
CA PHE A 273 -45.80 -31.30 -15.15
C PHE A 273 -46.28 -30.45 -16.32
N LYS A 274 -47.11 -29.43 -16.07
CA LYS A 274 -47.64 -28.54 -17.11
C LYS A 274 -46.73 -27.35 -17.44
N SER A 275 -45.58 -27.23 -16.78
CA SER A 275 -44.64 -26.16 -17.09
C SER A 275 -43.88 -26.43 -18.40
N GLN A 276 -43.83 -25.43 -19.28
CA GLN A 276 -43.24 -25.53 -20.63
C GLN A 276 -41.81 -26.08 -20.60
N ASP A 277 -41.00 -25.63 -19.63
CA ASP A 277 -39.63 -26.08 -19.42
C ASP A 277 -39.54 -27.61 -19.24
N VAL A 278 -40.50 -28.21 -18.54
CA VAL A 278 -40.53 -29.65 -18.26
C VAL A 278 -41.05 -30.43 -19.47
N TYR A 279 -42.07 -29.92 -20.17
CA TYR A 279 -42.53 -30.53 -21.44
C TYR A 279 -41.47 -30.50 -22.55
N SER A 280 -40.59 -29.50 -22.57
CA SER A 280 -39.51 -29.40 -23.57
C SER A 280 -38.46 -30.53 -23.50
N LEU A 281 -38.45 -31.32 -22.41
CA LEU A 281 -37.47 -32.36 -22.16
C LEU A 281 -37.86 -33.68 -22.86
N ILE A 282 -37.32 -33.85 -24.07
CA ILE A 282 -37.49 -35.05 -24.91
C ILE A 282 -37.16 -36.33 -24.12
N GLU A 283 -36.16 -36.33 -23.22
CA GLU A 283 -35.75 -37.52 -22.47
C GLU A 283 -36.79 -38.02 -21.44
N LEU A 284 -37.80 -37.21 -21.13
CA LEU A 284 -38.90 -37.61 -20.24
C LEU A 284 -40.07 -38.27 -21.00
N ASN A 285 -40.13 -38.16 -22.34
CA ASN A 285 -41.21 -38.68 -23.21
C ASN A 285 -42.61 -38.48 -22.60
N LEU A 286 -42.89 -37.24 -22.16
CA LEU A 286 -44.13 -36.90 -21.46
C LEU A 286 -45.35 -37.00 -22.38
N ASP A 287 -45.18 -36.78 -23.68
CA ASP A 287 -46.16 -37.05 -24.74
C ASP A 287 -46.76 -38.48 -24.68
N VAL A 288 -45.92 -39.48 -24.42
CA VAL A 288 -46.35 -40.88 -24.27
C VAL A 288 -46.70 -41.22 -22.83
N HIS A 289 -45.90 -40.75 -21.87
CA HIS A 289 -46.00 -41.20 -20.48
C HIS A 289 -47.02 -40.43 -19.63
N GLU A 290 -47.37 -39.18 -19.96
CA GLU A 290 -48.31 -38.37 -19.17
C GLU A 290 -49.63 -39.10 -18.95
N ARG A 291 -50.23 -39.67 -20.01
CA ARG A 291 -51.52 -40.39 -19.95
C ARG A 291 -51.58 -41.49 -18.87
N TRP A 292 -50.43 -42.02 -18.46
CA TRP A 292 -50.28 -43.14 -17.55
C TRP A 292 -49.76 -42.73 -16.15
N ILE A 293 -49.44 -41.46 -15.95
CA ILE A 293 -49.14 -40.86 -14.64
C ILE A 293 -50.46 -40.54 -13.94
N GLY A 294 -50.57 -40.84 -12.64
CA GLY A 294 -51.78 -40.57 -11.86
C GLY A 294 -52.06 -39.07 -11.68
N ASP A 295 -53.34 -38.69 -11.60
CA ASP A 295 -53.75 -37.29 -11.61
C ASP A 295 -53.18 -36.49 -10.43
N ASP A 296 -53.03 -37.11 -9.25
CA ASP A 296 -52.33 -36.56 -8.07
C ASP A 296 -50.96 -35.95 -8.40
N ILE A 297 -50.26 -36.54 -9.38
CA ILE A 297 -48.90 -36.14 -9.78
C ILE A 297 -48.97 -35.09 -10.89
N ARG A 298 -49.93 -35.18 -11.82
CA ARG A 298 -50.09 -34.20 -12.91
C ARG A 298 -50.60 -32.84 -12.43
N THR A 299 -51.50 -32.86 -11.46
CA THR A 299 -52.08 -31.65 -10.85
C THR A 299 -51.22 -31.09 -9.72
N PHE A 300 -50.10 -31.76 -9.37
CA PHE A 300 -49.26 -31.35 -8.25
C PHE A 300 -48.68 -29.93 -8.43
N THR A 301 -49.12 -29.04 -7.54
CA THR A 301 -48.54 -27.72 -7.30
C THR A 301 -47.65 -27.76 -6.05
N PRO A 302 -46.42 -27.21 -6.07
CA PRO A 302 -45.54 -27.21 -4.91
C PRO A 302 -46.13 -26.46 -3.71
N TYR A 303 -46.26 -27.13 -2.57
CA TYR A 303 -46.55 -26.45 -1.32
C TYR A 303 -45.31 -25.70 -0.82
N ILE A 304 -45.34 -24.37 -0.93
CA ILE A 304 -44.33 -23.46 -0.38
C ILE A 304 -44.94 -22.82 0.87
N ARG A 305 -44.24 -22.94 2.01
CA ARG A 305 -44.67 -22.42 3.31
C ARG A 305 -45.04 -20.93 3.20
N HIS A 306 -46.20 -20.58 3.75
CA HIS A 306 -46.70 -19.21 3.82
C HIS A 306 -46.09 -18.46 5.02
N ASP A 307 -44.77 -18.32 5.01
CA ASP A 307 -44.11 -17.26 5.77
C ASP A 307 -44.01 -16.05 4.83
N ASP A 308 -45.07 -15.25 4.77
CA ASP A 308 -45.07 -14.02 3.99
C ASP A 308 -44.03 -13.07 4.61
N LEU A 309 -42.91 -12.94 3.91
CA LEU A 309 -41.80 -12.11 4.34
C LEU A 309 -42.21 -10.65 4.21
N THR A 310 -42.55 -10.04 5.34
CA THR A 310 -42.86 -8.61 5.38
C THR A 310 -41.61 -7.79 5.04
N LYS A 311 -41.80 -6.64 4.37
CA LYS A 311 -40.70 -5.73 4.00
C LYS A 311 -39.82 -5.38 5.21
N ALA A 312 -40.45 -5.07 6.35
CA ALA A 312 -39.76 -4.74 7.60
C ALA A 312 -38.96 -5.91 8.22
N GLU A 313 -39.34 -7.17 7.99
CA GLU A 313 -38.54 -8.33 8.40
C GLU A 313 -37.35 -8.57 7.46
N ALA A 314 -37.54 -8.36 6.15
CA ALA A 314 -36.46 -8.42 5.17
C ALA A 314 -35.40 -7.36 5.48
N GLU A 315 -35.81 -6.11 5.70
CA GLU A 315 -34.95 -5.00 6.10
C GLU A 315 -34.22 -5.30 7.42
N ARG A 316 -34.91 -5.79 8.47
CA ARG A 316 -34.26 -6.19 9.73
C ARG A 316 -33.22 -7.30 9.56
N SER A 317 -33.53 -8.33 8.77
CA SER A 317 -32.57 -9.41 8.45
C SER A 317 -31.36 -8.87 7.69
N LEU A 318 -31.58 -7.93 6.76
CA LEU A 318 -30.53 -7.29 5.98
C LEU A 318 -29.62 -6.44 6.88
N LYS A 319 -30.17 -5.61 7.78
CA LYS A 319 -29.40 -4.80 8.74
C LYS A 319 -28.50 -5.69 9.62
N GLN A 320 -29.06 -6.77 10.18
CA GLN A 320 -28.31 -7.69 11.04
C GLN A 320 -27.18 -8.39 10.27
N TRP A 321 -27.47 -8.88 9.05
CA TRP A 321 -26.45 -9.46 8.18
C TRP A 321 -25.37 -8.44 7.81
N ALA A 322 -25.76 -7.22 7.44
CA ALA A 322 -24.85 -6.17 6.99
C ALA A 322 -23.84 -5.80 8.08
N LYS A 323 -24.29 -5.60 9.33
CA LYS A 323 -23.40 -5.31 10.47
C LYS A 323 -22.43 -6.47 10.74
N SER A 324 -22.91 -7.71 10.66
CA SER A 324 -22.07 -8.90 10.88
C SER A 324 -21.05 -9.14 9.75
N ALA A 325 -21.47 -8.97 8.49
CA ALA A 325 -20.62 -9.14 7.32
C ALA A 325 -19.57 -8.03 7.23
N PHE A 326 -19.94 -6.78 7.53
CA PHE A 326 -19.02 -5.65 7.57
C PHE A 326 -18.00 -5.79 8.70
N GLY A 327 -18.41 -6.19 9.91
CA GLY A 327 -17.48 -6.50 11.01
C GLY A 327 -16.48 -7.61 10.65
N SER A 328 -16.94 -8.67 9.98
CA SER A 328 -16.06 -9.73 9.47
C SER A 328 -15.13 -9.23 8.36
N PHE A 329 -15.59 -8.32 7.50
CA PHE A 329 -14.77 -7.69 6.47
C PHE A 329 -13.69 -6.80 7.09
N LEU A 330 -14.01 -5.93 8.05
CA LEU A 330 -13.04 -5.08 8.75
C LEU A 330 -11.98 -5.90 9.51
N ALA A 331 -12.38 -7.00 10.17
CA ALA A 331 -11.43 -7.89 10.84
C ALA A 331 -10.46 -8.54 9.84
N GLY A 332 -10.97 -9.03 8.70
CA GLY A 332 -10.13 -9.55 7.61
C GLY A 332 -9.24 -8.47 6.98
N LEU A 333 -9.77 -7.26 6.81
CA LEU A 333 -9.08 -6.12 6.22
C LEU A 333 -7.89 -5.72 7.10
N ARG A 334 -8.11 -5.58 8.40
CA ARG A 334 -7.07 -5.28 9.40
C ARG A 334 -5.95 -6.31 9.36
N ASN A 335 -6.28 -7.60 9.32
CA ASN A 335 -5.28 -8.67 9.24
C ASN A 335 -4.47 -8.62 7.94
N ARG A 336 -5.11 -8.36 6.78
CA ARG A 336 -4.44 -8.26 5.48
C ARG A 336 -3.58 -7.00 5.31
N ILE A 337 -4.01 -5.90 5.91
CA ILE A 337 -3.30 -4.62 5.85
C ILE A 337 -2.12 -4.58 6.83
N GLN A 338 -2.16 -5.36 7.92
CA GLN A 338 -1.11 -5.38 8.95
C GLN A 338 0.30 -5.69 8.39
N ASP A 339 0.40 -6.55 7.39
CA ASP A 339 1.67 -6.96 6.77
C ASP A 339 2.16 -5.99 5.67
N VAL A 340 1.40 -4.93 5.35
CA VAL A 340 1.75 -3.96 4.31
C VAL A 340 2.60 -2.83 4.90
N GLU A 341 3.93 -2.94 4.73
CA GLU A 341 4.92 -1.90 5.10
C GLU A 341 5.17 -0.82 4.01
N ASP A 342 4.65 -1.05 2.80
CA ASP A 342 4.81 -0.15 1.65
C ASP A 342 3.70 0.92 1.65
N PRO A 343 4.02 2.20 1.89
CA PRO A 343 3.02 3.27 1.94
C PRO A 343 2.33 3.46 0.58
N GLY A 344 2.99 3.19 -0.55
CA GLY A 344 2.37 3.33 -1.87
C GLY A 344 1.17 2.39 -2.05
N ARG A 345 1.40 1.10 -1.79
CA ARG A 345 0.35 0.06 -1.84
C ARG A 345 -0.78 0.31 -0.85
N LEU A 346 -0.48 0.85 0.34
CA LEU A 346 -1.49 1.17 1.34
C LEU A 346 -2.42 2.29 0.85
N ILE A 347 -1.89 3.34 0.22
CA ILE A 347 -2.69 4.41 -0.40
C ILE A 347 -3.52 3.86 -1.56
N ASP A 348 -2.92 3.06 -2.45
CA ASP A 348 -3.60 2.59 -3.65
C ASP A 348 -4.77 1.66 -3.32
N LEU A 349 -4.62 0.79 -2.30
CA LEU A 349 -5.74 0.00 -1.80
C LEU A 349 -6.76 0.86 -1.03
N ARG A 350 -6.30 1.83 -0.21
CA ARG A 350 -7.19 2.78 0.47
C ARG A 350 -8.09 3.50 -0.53
N ARG A 351 -7.51 4.07 -1.59
CA ARG A 351 -8.22 4.75 -2.68
C ARG A 351 -9.27 3.84 -3.30
N GLN A 352 -8.87 2.65 -3.76
CA GLN A 352 -9.79 1.72 -4.44
C GLN A 352 -10.92 1.22 -3.51
N VAL A 353 -10.66 1.04 -2.21
CA VAL A 353 -11.69 0.67 -1.23
C VAL A 353 -12.70 1.81 -1.03
N PHE A 354 -12.23 3.06 -0.85
CA PHE A 354 -13.12 4.20 -0.70
C PHE A 354 -13.86 4.55 -2.00
N GLU A 355 -13.23 4.48 -3.18
CA GLU A 355 -13.90 4.63 -4.48
C GLU A 355 -15.03 3.59 -4.64
N LEU A 356 -14.75 2.30 -4.40
CA LEU A 356 -15.76 1.24 -4.51
C LEU A 356 -16.89 1.38 -3.48
N TRP A 357 -16.64 1.91 -2.29
CA TRP A 357 -17.70 2.20 -1.34
C TRP A 357 -18.52 3.42 -1.79
N LEU A 358 -17.84 4.54 -2.10
CA LEU A 358 -18.46 5.82 -2.39
C LEU A 358 -19.33 5.77 -3.65
N SER A 359 -18.87 5.17 -4.76
CA SER A 359 -19.69 4.99 -5.96
C SER A 359 -20.91 4.07 -5.80
N ASN A 360 -21.15 3.52 -4.59
CA ASN A 360 -22.21 2.55 -4.35
C ASN A 360 -23.07 2.81 -3.09
N HIS A 361 -22.69 3.73 -2.18
CA HIS A 361 -23.36 3.94 -0.89
C HIS A 361 -24.82 4.41 -1.01
N GLN A 362 -25.14 5.20 -2.05
CA GLN A 362 -26.48 5.78 -2.30
C GLN A 362 -27.58 4.71 -2.48
N HIS A 363 -27.21 3.43 -2.65
CA HIS A 363 -28.14 2.32 -2.85
C HIS A 363 -28.14 1.31 -1.69
N SER A 364 -27.31 1.48 -0.66
CA SER A 364 -27.29 0.62 0.53
C SER A 364 -28.27 1.10 1.62
N LYS A 365 -29.55 1.29 1.25
CA LYS A 365 -30.59 1.69 2.22
C LYS A 365 -30.69 0.68 3.35
N GLY A 366 -30.44 1.13 4.58
CA GLY A 366 -30.55 0.34 5.81
C GLY A 366 -29.25 0.07 6.55
N VAL A 367 -28.08 0.44 6.01
CA VAL A 367 -26.80 0.46 6.75
C VAL A 367 -26.45 1.91 7.08
N ASP A 368 -25.97 2.16 8.30
CA ASP A 368 -25.58 3.49 8.73
C ASP A 368 -24.25 3.85 8.04
N SER A 369 -24.33 4.70 7.00
CA SER A 369 -23.20 5.01 6.10
C SER A 369 -21.97 5.55 6.88
N VAL A 370 -22.23 6.32 7.94
CA VAL A 370 -21.22 6.87 8.86
C VAL A 370 -20.47 5.75 9.61
N GLU A 371 -21.17 4.79 10.23
CA GLU A 371 -20.52 3.66 10.95
C GLU A 371 -19.62 2.84 10.00
N THR A 372 -20.02 2.70 8.73
CA THR A 372 -19.18 2.04 7.73
C THR A 372 -17.99 2.87 7.25
N LEU A 373 -18.15 4.18 7.06
CA LEU A 373 -17.07 5.06 6.60
C LEU A 373 -15.99 5.22 7.68
N ASP A 374 -16.39 5.44 8.94
CA ASP A 374 -15.45 5.55 10.05
C ASP A 374 -14.76 4.20 10.33
N GLY A 375 -15.49 3.08 10.29
CA GLY A 375 -14.89 1.75 10.43
C GLY A 375 -13.83 1.42 9.36
N LEU A 376 -13.98 1.95 8.13
CA LEU A 376 -12.92 1.87 7.11
C LEU A 376 -11.75 2.81 7.45
N ARG A 377 -12.03 4.08 7.78
CA ARG A 377 -11.02 5.09 8.12
C ARG A 377 -10.14 4.62 9.28
N ASP A 378 -10.72 4.10 10.34
CA ASP A 378 -10.02 3.57 11.51
C ASP A 378 -8.98 2.51 11.13
N VAL A 379 -9.33 1.54 10.28
CA VAL A 379 -8.40 0.47 9.87
C VAL A 379 -7.24 1.03 9.05
N PHE A 380 -7.50 1.96 8.13
CA PHE A 380 -6.45 2.58 7.30
C PHE A 380 -5.57 3.56 8.08
N ASN A 381 -6.18 4.42 8.91
CA ASN A 381 -5.48 5.40 9.74
C ASN A 381 -4.59 4.66 10.74
N LEU A 382 -5.11 3.64 11.43
CA LEU A 382 -4.34 2.84 12.40
C LEU A 382 -3.11 2.16 11.77
N GLN A 383 -3.23 1.59 10.56
CA GLN A 383 -2.04 1.04 9.89
C GLN A 383 -1.10 2.15 9.41
N SER A 384 -1.62 3.27 8.89
CA SER A 384 -0.78 4.38 8.44
C SER A 384 0.04 4.95 9.60
N THR A 385 -0.56 5.14 10.78
CA THR A 385 0.11 5.46 12.05
C THR A 385 1.19 4.42 12.42
N ARG A 386 0.89 3.11 12.35
CA ARG A 386 1.88 2.06 12.61
C ARG A 386 3.07 2.09 11.65
N VAL A 387 2.83 2.36 10.36
CA VAL A 387 3.89 2.49 9.35
C VAL A 387 4.71 3.75 9.61
N ILE A 388 4.08 4.88 9.99
CA ILE A 388 4.75 6.10 10.42
C ILE A 388 5.68 5.83 11.62
N GLN A 389 5.15 5.24 12.70
CA GLN A 389 5.91 4.91 13.91
C GLN A 389 7.07 3.93 13.61
N SER A 390 6.82 2.88 12.81
CA SER A 390 7.84 1.90 12.37
C SER A 390 8.93 2.51 11.48
N ARG A 391 8.63 3.58 10.74
CA ARG A 391 9.62 4.31 9.94
C ARG A 391 10.37 5.33 10.80
N ALA A 392 9.71 5.98 11.75
CA ALA A 392 10.33 6.91 12.70
C ALA A 392 11.39 6.21 13.58
N SER A 393 11.07 5.04 14.15
CA SER A 393 12.00 4.26 14.99
C SER A 393 13.19 3.66 14.23
N LYS A 394 13.21 3.68 12.89
CA LYS A 394 14.43 3.33 12.13
C LYS A 394 15.58 4.31 12.41
N LEU A 395 15.31 5.49 12.95
CA LEU A 395 16.32 6.44 13.43
C LEU A 395 17.19 5.84 14.55
N ASP A 396 16.68 4.91 15.35
CA ASP A 396 17.46 4.22 16.40
C ASP A 396 18.66 3.47 15.84
N ARG A 397 18.56 2.98 14.60
CA ARG A 397 19.70 2.31 13.92
C ARG A 397 20.89 3.25 13.78
N VAL A 398 20.63 4.54 13.53
CA VAL A 398 21.68 5.57 13.48
C VAL A 398 22.33 5.73 14.85
N GLY A 399 21.53 5.75 15.92
CA GLY A 399 22.03 5.77 17.31
C GLY A 399 22.85 4.53 17.67
N LEU A 400 22.42 3.34 17.23
CA LEU A 400 23.13 2.07 17.43
C LEU A 400 24.46 2.03 16.67
N ILE A 401 24.53 2.53 15.45
CA ILE A 401 25.79 2.62 14.68
C ILE A 401 26.76 3.60 15.35
N VAL A 402 26.28 4.75 15.83
CA VAL A 402 27.13 5.70 16.57
C VAL A 402 27.65 5.07 17.86
N LYS A 403 26.83 4.31 18.58
CA LYS A 403 27.25 3.54 19.75
C LYS A 403 28.31 2.47 19.40
N ASP A 404 28.08 1.67 18.37
CA ASP A 404 29.00 0.62 17.93
C ASP A 404 30.38 1.19 17.55
N VAL A 405 30.40 2.29 16.78
CA VAL A 405 31.64 3.02 16.43
C VAL A 405 32.37 3.53 17.67
N LEU A 406 31.66 4.08 18.67
CA LEU A 406 32.29 4.57 19.90
C LEU A 406 32.79 3.43 20.80
N GLN A 407 32.12 2.27 20.81
CA GLN A 407 32.55 1.09 21.57
C GLN A 407 33.71 0.32 20.91
N THR A 408 33.89 0.46 19.60
CA THR A 408 34.96 -0.18 18.82
C THR A 408 36.07 0.81 18.43
N TRP A 409 36.15 1.94 19.12
CA TRP A 409 37.03 3.05 18.76
C TRP A 409 38.52 2.67 18.80
N GLN A 410 39.22 2.82 17.68
CA GLN A 410 40.67 2.61 17.60
C GLN A 410 41.35 3.92 17.20
N PRO A 411 42.19 4.51 18.09
CA PRO A 411 42.86 5.77 17.79
C PRO A 411 43.78 5.60 16.58
N GLY A 412 43.73 6.55 15.65
CA GLY A 412 44.50 6.52 14.41
C GLY A 412 43.92 5.63 13.29
N VAL A 413 42.91 4.79 13.56
CA VAL A 413 42.20 4.00 12.53
C VAL A 413 40.80 4.58 12.28
N SER A 414 40.00 4.79 13.33
CA SER A 414 38.68 5.43 13.23
C SER A 414 38.75 6.93 12.90
N ASP A 415 39.86 7.55 13.26
CA ASP A 415 40.15 8.98 13.08
C ASP A 415 40.85 9.33 11.76
N LEU A 416 41.31 8.33 11.00
CA LEU A 416 42.22 8.51 9.87
C LEU A 416 41.55 9.34 8.77
N THR A 417 41.95 10.62 8.69
CA THR A 417 41.53 11.56 7.64
C THR A 417 42.58 11.56 6.53
N PRO A 418 42.23 11.25 5.27
CA PRO A 418 43.18 11.33 4.17
C PRO A 418 43.56 12.78 3.90
N SER A 419 44.87 13.06 3.75
CA SER A 419 45.41 14.41 3.57
C SER A 419 44.83 15.08 2.34
N LEU A 420 44.68 16.41 2.35
CA LEU A 420 44.31 17.16 1.14
C LEU A 420 45.33 16.96 0.01
N TRP A 421 46.56 16.58 0.35
CA TRP A 421 47.70 16.44 -0.55
C TRP A 421 48.12 14.99 -0.83
N ASP A 422 47.32 13.98 -0.44
CA ASP A 422 47.62 12.59 -0.79
C ASP A 422 47.69 12.39 -2.30
N THR A 423 48.50 11.41 -2.72
CA THR A 423 48.63 10.94 -4.10
C THR A 423 47.29 10.64 -4.77
N SER A 424 46.27 10.24 -3.99
CA SER A 424 44.90 9.94 -4.47
C SER A 424 44.05 11.17 -4.86
N MET A 425 44.50 12.40 -4.56
CA MET A 425 43.91 13.65 -5.06
C MET A 425 44.71 14.23 -6.23
N THR A 426 46.04 14.10 -6.21
CA THR A 426 46.91 14.60 -7.28
C THR A 426 46.87 13.72 -8.54
N SER A 427 46.53 12.43 -8.42
CA SER A 427 46.36 11.49 -9.53
C SER A 427 44.92 11.37 -10.06
N MET A 428 43.99 12.28 -9.70
CA MET A 428 42.62 12.21 -10.21
C MET A 428 42.50 12.63 -11.67
N GLU A 429 41.97 11.73 -12.49
CA GLU A 429 41.57 12.01 -13.86
C GLU A 429 40.34 12.91 -13.91
N PHE A 430 40.44 14.05 -14.62
CA PHE A 430 39.39 15.08 -14.68
C PHE A 430 38.33 14.83 -15.76
N GLU A 431 38.21 13.60 -16.28
CA GLU A 431 37.37 13.27 -17.45
C GLU A 431 35.88 13.59 -17.25
N ASN A 432 35.37 13.44 -16.03
CA ASN A 432 33.99 13.80 -15.65
C ASN A 432 33.86 15.25 -15.10
N GLY A 433 34.85 16.10 -15.39
CA GLY A 433 34.92 17.49 -14.97
C GLY A 433 35.24 17.70 -13.49
N GLY A 434 35.19 18.96 -13.04
CA GLY A 434 35.59 19.35 -11.67
C GLY A 434 34.61 18.98 -10.55
N LYS A 435 33.46 18.36 -10.84
CA LYS A 435 32.46 17.96 -9.83
C LYS A 435 32.98 16.91 -8.83
N PRO A 436 33.46 15.72 -9.25
CA PRO A 436 34.02 14.72 -8.34
C PRO A 436 35.22 15.24 -7.54
N PHE A 437 36.06 16.09 -8.13
CA PHE A 437 37.16 16.75 -7.42
C PHE A 437 36.65 17.69 -6.31
N ARG A 438 35.65 18.52 -6.60
CA ARG A 438 35.01 19.40 -5.60
C ARG A 438 34.30 18.60 -4.50
N GLU A 439 33.68 17.49 -4.85
CA GLU A 439 33.03 16.59 -3.88
C GLU A 439 34.06 15.92 -2.97
N ARG A 440 35.16 15.38 -3.50
CA ARG A 440 36.25 14.81 -2.68
C ARG A 440 37.00 15.87 -1.86
N LEU A 441 37.19 17.08 -2.38
CA LEU A 441 37.68 18.21 -1.58
C LEU A 441 36.73 18.50 -0.42
N ALA A 442 35.41 18.56 -0.67
CA ALA A 442 34.43 18.80 0.37
C ALA A 442 34.40 17.68 1.42
N THR A 443 34.52 16.40 1.04
CA THR A 443 34.57 15.28 2.00
C THR A 443 35.85 15.29 2.83
N ARG A 444 37.00 15.70 2.28
CA ARG A 444 38.26 15.83 3.04
C ARG A 444 38.26 17.06 3.96
N LEU A 445 37.81 18.21 3.47
CA LEU A 445 37.65 19.44 4.26
C LEU A 445 36.62 19.32 5.40
N THR A 446 35.64 18.42 5.25
CA THR A 446 34.68 18.08 6.31
C THR A 446 35.02 16.77 7.03
N SER A 447 36.24 16.24 6.84
CA SER A 447 36.78 15.07 7.54
C SER A 447 35.78 13.90 7.64
N LYS A 448 35.21 13.52 6.49
CA LYS A 448 34.23 12.44 6.41
C LYS A 448 34.91 11.07 6.45
N ASN A 449 35.21 10.64 7.67
CA ASN A 449 35.75 9.32 7.95
C ASN A 449 34.71 8.24 7.61
N GLU A 450 35.19 7.03 7.35
CA GLU A 450 34.37 5.85 7.06
C GLU A 450 33.19 5.62 8.05
N PRO A 451 33.35 5.70 9.39
CA PRO A 451 32.21 5.64 10.31
C PRO A 451 31.15 6.73 10.08
N LEU A 452 31.54 7.96 9.73
CA LEU A 452 30.60 9.05 9.46
C LEU A 452 29.85 8.82 8.13
N ASN A 453 30.49 8.19 7.14
CA ASN A 453 29.83 7.82 5.89
C ASN A 453 28.76 6.74 6.12
N ARG A 454 29.03 5.73 6.96
CA ARG A 454 28.02 4.74 7.39
C ARG A 454 26.81 5.40 8.07
N VAL A 455 27.06 6.32 9.00
CA VAL A 455 26.01 7.13 9.65
C VAL A 455 25.22 7.98 8.63
N SER A 456 25.90 8.64 7.69
CA SER A 456 25.26 9.50 6.68
C SER A 456 24.42 8.70 5.67
N LEU A 457 24.81 7.46 5.35
CA LEU A 457 24.07 6.55 4.46
C LEU A 457 22.80 6.01 5.12
N GLU A 458 22.90 5.50 6.35
CA GLU A 458 21.73 4.98 7.09
C GLU A 458 20.75 6.10 7.45
N TYR A 459 21.25 7.27 7.84
CA TYR A 459 20.41 8.47 7.99
C TYR A 459 19.80 8.93 6.67
N GLY A 460 20.51 8.80 5.54
CA GLY A 460 19.97 9.03 4.20
C GLY A 460 18.78 8.12 3.88
N SER A 461 18.90 6.81 4.12
CA SER A 461 17.83 5.84 3.91
C SER A 461 16.59 6.11 4.79
N PHE A 462 16.82 6.59 6.02
CA PHE A 462 15.77 7.05 6.91
C PHE A 462 15.06 8.30 6.35
N LEU A 463 15.80 9.31 5.87
CA LEU A 463 15.24 10.53 5.28
C LEU A 463 14.44 10.26 4.00
N GLU A 464 14.88 9.32 3.15
CA GLU A 464 14.10 8.84 2.00
C GLU A 464 12.79 8.18 2.45
N GLY A 465 12.85 7.35 3.50
CA GLY A 465 11.66 6.76 4.13
C GLY A 465 10.67 7.80 4.67
N VAL A 466 11.15 8.85 5.35
CA VAL A 466 10.30 9.96 5.83
C VAL A 466 9.75 10.78 4.66
N SER A 467 10.55 11.04 3.62
CA SER A 467 10.11 11.75 2.42
C SER A 467 8.99 10.99 1.70
N SER A 468 9.08 9.66 1.62
CA SER A 468 8.00 8.80 1.10
C SER A 468 6.71 8.87 1.92
N LEU A 469 6.78 9.14 3.23
CA LEU A 469 5.61 9.35 4.09
C LEU A 469 5.03 10.76 3.89
N GLU A 470 5.86 11.80 3.77
CA GLU A 470 5.37 13.13 3.41
C GLU A 470 4.71 13.14 2.02
N GLU A 471 5.24 12.39 1.06
CA GLU A 471 4.59 12.20 -0.25
C GLU A 471 3.28 11.41 -0.15
N MET A 472 3.21 10.40 0.72
CA MET A 472 1.96 9.66 1.01
C MET A 472 0.87 10.60 1.50
N ILE A 473 1.18 11.45 2.49
CA ILE A 473 0.24 12.41 3.08
C ILE A 473 -0.19 13.45 2.03
N LYS A 474 0.74 13.98 1.22
CA LYS A 474 0.41 14.89 0.11
C LYS A 474 -0.45 14.23 -0.98
N LYS A 475 -0.21 12.95 -1.30
CA LYS A 475 -1.07 12.18 -2.23
C LYS A 475 -2.49 12.04 -1.66
N LEU A 476 -2.64 11.75 -0.37
CA LEU A 476 -3.94 11.70 0.30
C LEU A 476 -4.69 13.05 0.23
N GLN A 477 -4.00 14.17 0.46
CA GLN A 477 -4.56 15.52 0.30
C GLN A 477 -4.97 15.85 -1.14
N SER A 478 -4.31 15.26 -2.13
CA SER A 478 -4.56 15.54 -3.55
C SER A 478 -5.75 14.78 -4.14
N PHE A 479 -6.29 13.78 -3.44
CA PHE A 479 -7.43 13.03 -3.95
C PHE A 479 -8.71 13.88 -3.98
N ARG A 480 -9.42 13.80 -5.09
CA ARG A 480 -10.75 14.38 -5.28
C ARG A 480 -11.75 13.24 -5.27
N TRP A 481 -12.61 13.22 -4.26
CA TRP A 481 -13.72 12.28 -4.18
C TRP A 481 -14.89 12.91 -4.92
N ALA A 482 -15.34 12.30 -6.02
CA ALA A 482 -16.33 12.92 -6.89
C ALA A 482 -17.66 13.20 -6.17
N ASP A 483 -18.22 14.38 -6.45
CA ASP A 483 -19.63 14.72 -6.22
C ASP A 483 -20.47 14.20 -7.38
N ASP A 484 -20.43 12.89 -7.59
CA ASP A 484 -21.38 12.21 -8.46
C ASP A 484 -22.72 12.10 -7.72
N VAL A 485 -23.53 13.16 -7.83
CA VAL A 485 -24.97 13.19 -8.17
C VAL A 485 -25.53 14.57 -7.79
N ASP A 486 -25.70 15.43 -8.79
CA ASP A 486 -26.79 16.41 -8.77
C ASP A 486 -28.13 15.63 -8.74
N ASP A 487 -29.11 16.11 -7.97
CA ASP A 487 -30.46 15.56 -7.79
C ASP A 487 -30.59 14.24 -6.97
N VAL A 488 -30.84 14.35 -5.64
CA VAL A 488 -32.12 13.99 -4.96
C VAL A 488 -32.01 14.19 -3.43
N ASP A 489 -32.78 15.13 -2.90
CA ASP A 489 -33.33 15.32 -1.54
C ASP A 489 -32.68 14.62 -0.30
N ASP A 490 -31.96 15.43 0.51
CA ASP A 490 -32.21 15.69 1.95
C ASP A 490 -32.32 14.55 2.99
N GLU A 491 -31.43 13.53 3.04
CA GLU A 491 -31.38 12.61 4.21
C GLU A 491 -30.01 12.36 4.90
N ASP A 492 -28.83 12.71 4.33
CA ASP A 492 -27.50 12.42 4.95
C ASP A 492 -26.52 13.63 4.95
N GLU A 493 -26.84 14.71 5.70
CA GLU A 493 -26.06 15.97 5.89
C GLU A 493 -24.55 15.80 6.23
N LEU A 494 -24.13 14.60 6.67
CA LEU A 494 -22.74 14.30 7.01
C LEU A 494 -21.88 13.89 5.81
N LEU A 495 -22.48 13.44 4.70
CA LEU A 495 -21.75 12.97 3.52
C LEU A 495 -21.26 14.10 2.60
N ASP A 496 -21.86 15.29 2.71
CA ASP A 496 -21.38 16.52 2.05
C ASP A 496 -19.96 16.89 2.50
N ASN A 497 -19.56 16.47 3.70
CA ASN A 497 -18.22 16.68 4.27
C ASN A 497 -17.22 15.55 3.96
N LYS A 498 -17.55 14.57 3.10
CA LYS A 498 -16.65 13.44 2.75
C LYS A 498 -15.26 13.88 2.27
N GLN A 499 -15.20 14.97 1.50
CA GLN A 499 -13.95 15.53 0.97
C GLN A 499 -13.08 16.10 2.09
N VAL A 500 -13.70 16.77 3.07
CA VAL A 500 -13.04 17.33 4.27
C VAL A 500 -12.47 16.20 5.12
N LEU A 501 -13.29 15.21 5.46
CA LEU A 501 -12.88 14.09 6.31
C LEU A 501 -11.72 13.28 5.72
N LEU A 502 -11.79 12.91 4.44
CA LEU A 502 -10.82 12.01 3.81
C LEU A 502 -9.56 12.70 3.26
N SER A 503 -9.64 13.99 2.93
CA SER A 503 -8.58 14.72 2.21
C SER A 503 -8.00 15.90 2.99
N GLU A 504 -8.70 16.35 4.04
CA GLU A 504 -8.14 17.33 4.98
C GLU A 504 -7.86 16.71 6.35
N ASP A 505 -8.86 16.12 7.00
CA ASP A 505 -8.73 15.71 8.41
C ASP A 505 -7.88 14.45 8.59
N ASP A 506 -8.13 13.38 7.83
CA ASP A 506 -7.28 12.19 7.87
C ASP A 506 -5.80 12.52 7.55
N PRO A 507 -5.46 13.33 6.53
CA PRO A 507 -4.08 13.76 6.30
C PRO A 507 -3.52 14.72 7.36
N ARG A 508 -4.33 15.58 7.98
CA ARG A 508 -3.91 16.44 9.12
C ARG A 508 -3.47 15.56 10.30
N LEU A 509 -4.32 14.61 10.70
CA LEU A 509 -4.04 13.68 11.80
C LEU A 509 -2.77 12.85 11.53
N LEU A 510 -2.59 12.35 10.30
CA LEU A 510 -1.37 11.62 9.92
C LEU A 510 -0.12 12.51 9.88
N GLN A 511 -0.25 13.80 9.56
CA GLN A 511 0.86 14.75 9.61
C GLN A 511 1.23 15.13 11.05
N GLU A 512 0.24 15.30 11.94
CA GLU A 512 0.45 15.52 13.37
C GLU A 512 1.14 14.31 14.02
N GLU A 513 0.69 13.10 13.71
CA GLU A 513 1.30 11.86 14.16
C GLU A 513 2.72 11.67 13.60
N LEU A 514 2.98 12.02 12.33
CA LEU A 514 4.33 12.04 11.76
C LEU A 514 5.24 13.04 12.48
N ASN A 515 4.75 14.26 12.76
CA ASN A 515 5.50 15.27 13.51
C ASN A 515 5.81 14.80 14.94
N SER A 516 4.84 14.13 15.59
CA SER A 516 4.96 13.58 16.95
C SER A 516 5.96 12.42 17.01
N ALA A 517 5.81 11.41 16.14
CA ALA A 517 6.71 10.26 16.08
C ALA A 517 8.15 10.65 15.69
N LEU A 518 8.32 11.64 14.80
CA LEU A 518 9.63 12.23 14.54
C LEU A 518 10.16 12.98 15.77
N HIS A 519 9.33 13.72 16.49
CA HIS A 519 9.74 14.39 17.72
C HIS A 519 10.30 13.40 18.75
N GLU A 520 9.53 12.35 19.04
CA GLU A 520 9.89 11.26 19.96
C GLU A 520 11.20 10.60 19.54
N ALA A 521 11.29 10.06 18.31
CA ALA A 521 12.49 9.38 17.81
C ALA A 521 13.75 10.28 17.84
N TYR A 522 13.64 11.57 17.49
CA TYR A 522 14.78 12.48 17.64
C TYR A 522 15.12 12.73 19.12
N THR A 523 14.16 12.84 20.03
CA THR A 523 14.46 13.00 21.46
C THR A 523 15.10 11.76 22.07
N GLU A 524 14.69 10.55 21.68
CA GLU A 524 15.32 9.29 22.10
C GLU A 524 16.76 9.18 21.58
N LEU A 525 16.99 9.50 20.29
CA LEU A 525 18.34 9.61 19.74
C LEU A 525 19.18 10.65 20.49
N GLN A 526 18.62 11.81 20.85
CA GLN A 526 19.36 12.78 21.66
C GLN A 526 19.76 12.16 23.02
N VAL A 527 18.84 11.54 23.73
CA VAL A 527 19.08 10.89 25.03
C VAL A 527 20.12 9.77 24.92
N MET A 528 20.13 8.99 23.83
CA MET A 528 21.19 8.03 23.56
C MET A 528 22.55 8.72 23.36
N LEU A 529 22.64 9.75 22.53
CA LEU A 529 23.90 10.47 22.29
C LEU A 529 24.42 11.19 23.55
N TYR A 530 23.55 11.73 24.41
CA TYR A 530 23.95 12.26 25.73
C TYR A 530 24.58 11.16 26.61
N LYS A 531 23.93 10.00 26.72
CA LYS A 531 24.47 8.86 27.50
C LYS A 531 25.78 8.33 26.94
N LEU A 532 26.04 8.46 25.63
CA LEU A 532 27.32 8.06 25.05
C LEU A 532 28.46 9.05 25.40
N HIS A 533 28.15 10.33 25.55
CA HIS A 533 29.11 11.35 26.01
C HIS A 533 29.60 11.09 27.45
N ASP A 534 28.69 10.69 28.36
CA ASP A 534 29.04 10.37 29.75
C ASP A 534 29.96 9.12 29.88
N ASN A 535 30.01 8.28 28.84
CA ASN A 535 30.76 7.01 28.81
C ASN A 535 32.07 7.09 28.00
N PHE A 536 32.56 8.29 27.68
CA PHE A 536 33.82 8.45 26.95
C PHE A 536 35.03 7.87 27.71
N GLU A 537 35.92 7.22 26.96
CA GLU A 537 37.19 6.73 27.51
C GLU A 537 38.14 7.90 27.72
N LYS A 538 38.80 7.96 28.88
CA LYS A 538 39.65 9.10 29.27
C LYS A 538 40.78 9.39 28.28
N THR A 539 41.24 8.38 27.54
CA THR A 539 42.37 8.44 26.60
C THR A 539 42.01 8.88 25.18
N THR A 540 40.74 8.78 24.78
CA THR A 540 40.27 9.08 23.41
C THR A 540 39.09 10.06 23.38
N SER A 541 38.70 10.60 24.55
CA SER A 541 37.56 11.49 24.78
C SER A 541 37.47 12.66 23.78
N GLY A 542 38.59 13.31 23.44
CA GLY A 542 38.62 14.41 22.47
C GLY A 542 38.30 13.97 21.03
N GLN A 543 38.80 12.80 20.59
CA GLN A 543 38.53 12.26 19.26
C GLN A 543 37.08 11.76 19.14
N GLN A 544 36.61 11.06 20.17
CA GLN A 544 35.21 10.64 20.31
C GLN A 544 34.25 11.84 20.35
N ALA A 545 34.62 12.93 21.04
CA ALA A 545 33.87 14.18 21.05
C ALA A 545 33.82 14.87 19.68
N ALA A 546 34.95 14.94 18.97
CA ALA A 546 35.03 15.47 17.61
C ALA A 546 34.11 14.71 16.64
N TYR A 547 34.10 13.37 16.73
CA TYR A 547 33.18 12.53 15.97
C TYR A 547 31.71 12.80 16.31
N LEU A 548 31.33 12.90 17.60
CA LEU A 548 29.95 13.26 17.96
C LEU A 548 29.55 14.64 17.44
N ILE A 549 30.43 15.65 17.45
CA ILE A 549 30.14 16.97 16.86
C ILE A 549 29.88 16.85 15.35
N ARG A 550 30.62 16.00 14.62
CA ARG A 550 30.37 15.73 13.20
C ARG A 550 29.03 15.03 12.97
N VAL A 551 28.67 14.05 13.80
CA VAL A 551 27.35 13.40 13.77
C VAL A 551 26.22 14.41 14.00
N TRP A 552 26.30 15.23 15.06
CA TRP A 552 25.33 16.30 15.33
C TRP A 552 25.19 17.28 14.15
N ARG A 553 26.30 17.57 13.45
CA ARG A 553 26.32 18.45 12.30
C ARG A 553 25.61 17.85 11.08
N GLU A 554 25.89 16.59 10.73
CA GLU A 554 25.20 15.89 9.62
C GLU A 554 23.69 15.80 9.89
N LEU A 555 23.29 15.45 11.12
CA LEU A 555 21.88 15.42 11.55
C LEU A 555 21.21 16.80 11.42
N ARG A 556 21.87 17.87 11.88
CA ARG A 556 21.34 19.25 11.76
C ARG A 556 21.26 19.76 10.33
N GLN A 557 22.18 19.35 9.45
CA GLN A 557 22.22 19.82 8.06
C GLN A 557 21.09 19.24 7.21
N ARG A 558 20.55 18.07 7.56
CA ARG A 558 19.56 17.33 6.76
C ARG A 558 18.27 17.01 7.52
N LEU A 559 17.80 17.94 8.36
CA LEU A 559 16.53 17.77 9.08
C LEU A 559 15.33 17.67 8.11
N PRO A 560 14.37 16.74 8.36
CA PRO A 560 13.09 16.70 7.65
C PRO A 560 12.31 18.01 7.79
N LYS A 561 11.53 18.38 6.76
CA LYS A 561 10.67 19.57 6.80
C LYS A 561 9.60 19.48 7.90
N SER A 562 9.13 18.26 8.18
CA SER A 562 8.20 17.95 9.26
C SER A 562 8.80 18.14 10.68
N TYR A 563 10.13 18.24 10.83
CA TYR A 563 10.80 18.42 12.14
C TYR A 563 11.23 19.87 12.36
N GLN A 564 10.44 20.64 13.11
CA GLN A 564 10.65 22.10 13.27
C GLN A 564 11.60 22.50 14.41
N ASN A 565 12.25 21.55 15.09
CA ASN A 565 13.09 21.84 16.26
C ASN A 565 14.53 22.21 15.90
N ALA A 566 14.76 23.51 15.70
CA ALA A 566 16.09 24.10 15.49
C ALA A 566 17.10 23.91 16.65
N LYS A 567 16.70 23.29 17.78
CA LYS A 567 17.51 23.10 19.00
C LYS A 567 18.13 21.70 19.14
N LEU A 568 18.12 20.87 18.09
CA LEU A 568 18.64 19.49 18.16
C LEU A 568 20.08 19.44 18.71
N GLY A 569 20.30 18.89 19.91
CA GLY A 569 21.63 18.81 20.53
C GLY A 569 22.23 20.17 20.96
N SER A 570 21.41 21.18 21.29
CA SER A 570 21.91 22.48 21.78
C SER A 570 22.72 22.37 23.08
N ASN A 571 22.45 21.34 23.88
CA ASN A 571 23.01 21.22 25.24
C ASN A 571 24.27 20.33 25.28
N SER A 572 24.43 19.41 24.31
CA SER A 572 25.60 18.51 24.20
C SER A 572 26.79 19.19 23.53
N ILE A 573 26.56 20.04 22.52
CA ILE A 573 27.66 20.64 21.77
C ILE A 573 28.59 21.48 22.66
N PRO A 574 28.13 22.30 23.63
CA PRO A 574 29.03 23.03 24.51
C PRO A 574 29.92 22.14 25.39
N SER A 575 29.41 21.02 25.92
CA SER A 575 30.22 20.10 26.75
C SER A 575 31.22 19.31 25.90
N LEU A 576 30.81 18.87 24.70
CA LEU A 576 31.71 18.25 23.71
C LEU A 576 32.83 19.21 23.28
N GLN A 577 32.50 20.50 23.06
CA GLN A 577 33.49 21.53 22.73
C GLN A 577 34.49 21.78 23.88
N HIS A 578 34.03 21.73 25.14
CA HIS A 578 34.92 21.80 26.30
C HIS A 578 35.84 20.58 26.42
N THR A 579 35.34 19.38 26.14
CA THR A 579 36.14 18.14 26.17
C THR A 579 37.28 18.19 25.14
N ILE A 580 37.00 18.72 23.94
CA ILE A 580 37.99 18.88 22.87
C ILE A 580 38.97 20.01 23.19
N ALA A 581 38.49 21.10 23.80
CA ALA A 581 39.36 22.19 24.25
C ALA A 581 40.39 21.73 25.29
N ASP A 582 39.96 20.94 26.27
CA ASP A 582 40.81 20.39 27.34
C ASP A 582 41.88 19.44 26.79
N GLU A 583 41.49 18.40 26.03
CA GLU A 583 42.45 17.45 25.47
C GLU A 583 43.38 18.09 24.41
N ALA A 584 42.89 19.08 23.64
CA ALA A 584 43.75 19.84 22.72
C ALA A 584 44.80 20.69 23.43
N LEU A 585 44.53 21.14 24.66
CA LEU A 585 45.44 21.91 25.50
C LEU A 585 46.41 21.03 26.29
N ARG A 586 46.02 19.81 26.68
CA ARG A 586 46.78 18.91 27.57
C ARG A 586 48.23 18.71 27.12
N MET A 587 48.45 18.15 25.93
CA MET A 587 49.81 17.88 25.42
C MET A 587 50.65 19.16 25.19
N PRO A 588 50.12 20.25 24.60
CA PRO A 588 50.83 21.53 24.55
C PRO A 588 51.20 22.10 25.92
N LEU A 589 50.32 22.02 26.93
CA LEU A 589 50.58 22.51 28.29
C LEU A 589 51.65 21.68 29.01
N GLU A 590 51.62 20.36 28.92
CA GLU A 590 52.67 19.47 29.45
C GLU A 590 54.04 19.74 28.81
N ARG A 591 54.08 20.02 27.50
CA ARG A 591 55.32 20.45 26.81
C ARG A 591 55.74 21.85 27.25
N CYS A 592 54.79 22.74 27.52
CA CYS A 592 55.04 24.11 27.94
C CYS A 592 55.67 24.16 29.33
N SER A 593 55.09 23.48 30.32
CA SER A 593 55.61 23.45 31.70
C SER A 593 57.04 22.89 31.76
N LYS A 594 57.33 21.80 31.03
CA LYS A 594 58.69 21.26 30.88
C LYS A 594 59.67 22.27 30.27
N ARG A 595 59.24 23.07 29.29
CA ARG A 595 60.08 24.13 28.68
C ARG A 595 60.29 25.32 29.62
N ILE A 596 59.25 25.75 30.33
CA ILE A 596 59.32 26.85 31.31
C ILE A 596 60.22 26.47 32.49
N ALA A 597 60.14 25.22 32.99
CA ALA A 597 61.04 24.70 34.02
C ALA A 597 62.52 24.68 33.57
N LYS A 598 62.81 24.27 32.33
CA LYS A 598 64.18 24.33 31.77
C LYS A 598 64.68 25.77 31.61
N LEU A 599 63.79 26.72 31.33
CA LEU A 599 64.15 28.14 31.17
C LEU A 599 64.33 28.87 32.50
N SER A 600 63.56 28.54 33.54
CA SER A 600 63.73 29.12 34.87
C SER A 600 65.02 28.67 35.58
N GLN A 601 65.67 27.63 35.07
CA GLN A 601 67.00 27.16 35.46
C GLN A 601 68.15 27.82 34.66
N ALA A 602 67.86 28.51 33.55
CA ALA A 602 68.87 29.08 32.66
C ALA A 602 69.33 30.48 33.13
N LYS A 603 70.63 30.64 33.40
CA LYS A 603 71.21 31.91 33.91
C LYS A 603 71.33 33.05 32.87
N LEU A 604 71.02 32.80 31.59
CA LEU A 604 71.19 33.74 30.49
C LEU A 604 69.99 33.72 29.54
N LEU A 605 69.39 34.88 29.32
CA LEU A 605 68.30 35.07 28.37
C LEU A 605 68.85 35.22 26.96
N GLN A 606 68.67 34.18 26.14
CA GLN A 606 69.09 34.14 24.74
C GLN A 606 68.50 35.26 23.87
N ALA A 607 67.39 35.88 24.31
CA ALA A 607 66.68 36.94 23.58
C ALA A 607 67.16 38.37 23.89
N ARG A 608 68.00 38.60 24.92
CA ARG A 608 68.47 39.94 25.30
C ARG A 608 69.13 40.75 24.15
N PRO A 609 69.96 40.18 23.25
CA PRO A 609 70.53 40.95 22.13
C PRO A 609 69.53 41.33 21.02
N LEU A 610 68.24 41.00 21.18
CA LEU A 610 67.14 41.36 20.27
C LEU A 610 66.19 42.41 20.88
N TRP A 611 66.62 43.10 21.94
CA TRP A 611 65.86 44.17 22.60
C TRP A 611 66.18 45.52 21.95
N GLU A 612 65.19 46.43 21.86
CA GLU A 612 65.32 47.67 21.09
C GLU A 612 64.85 48.94 21.82
N GLY A 613 65.63 50.01 21.67
CA GLY A 613 65.33 51.37 22.13
C GLY A 613 65.91 51.71 23.50
N ASP A 614 65.58 52.92 23.99
CA ASP A 614 65.98 53.42 25.32
C ASP A 614 64.76 53.52 26.25
N PRO A 615 64.71 52.77 27.38
CA PRO A 615 65.55 51.63 27.72
C PRO A 615 65.36 50.45 26.76
N GLU A 616 66.31 49.50 26.78
CA GLU A 616 66.23 48.25 25.99
C GLU A 616 65.02 47.43 26.43
N LEU A 617 64.09 47.15 25.50
CA LEU A 617 62.88 46.39 25.79
C LEU A 617 62.68 45.27 24.74
N PRO A 618 62.08 44.13 25.12
CA PRO A 618 61.74 43.06 24.18
C PRO A 618 60.71 43.53 23.15
N VAL A 619 61.00 43.26 21.88
CA VAL A 619 60.07 43.44 20.74
C VAL A 619 59.48 42.08 20.27
N LEU A 620 60.07 40.97 20.74
CA LEU A 620 59.76 39.61 20.33
C LEU A 620 59.33 38.74 21.52
N PRO A 621 58.33 37.86 21.34
CA PRO A 621 58.03 36.83 22.33
C PRO A 621 59.14 35.78 22.32
N SER A 622 59.33 35.12 23.46
CA SER A 622 60.36 34.10 23.59
C SER A 622 60.06 32.84 22.75
N ALA A 623 61.11 32.03 22.55
CA ALA A 623 61.01 30.80 21.77
C ALA A 623 60.04 29.76 22.36
N TRP A 624 59.80 29.76 23.68
CA TRP A 624 58.83 28.83 24.29
C TRP A 624 57.40 29.26 23.96
N THR A 625 57.10 30.56 24.01
CA THR A 625 55.76 31.11 23.73
C THR A 625 55.36 30.86 22.27
N TYR A 626 56.29 31.07 21.33
CA TYR A 626 56.06 30.78 19.92
C TYR A 626 55.87 29.27 19.66
N ARG A 627 56.77 28.42 20.20
CA ARG A 627 56.64 26.96 20.06
C ARG A 627 55.38 26.40 20.71
N PHE A 628 54.94 26.96 21.84
CA PHE A 628 53.67 26.58 22.47
C PHE A 628 52.47 26.86 21.57
N LEU A 629 52.38 28.04 20.94
CA LEU A 629 51.30 28.35 20.01
C LEU A 629 51.34 27.46 18.75
N LEU A 630 52.53 27.06 18.31
CA LEU A 630 52.70 26.08 17.21
C LEU A 630 52.26 24.67 17.62
N ASP A 631 52.66 24.18 18.80
CA ASP A 631 52.19 22.91 19.37
C ASP A 631 50.66 22.92 19.54
N LEU A 632 50.10 24.01 20.05
CA LEU A 632 48.65 24.20 20.24
C LEU A 632 47.89 24.17 18.92
N THR A 633 48.33 24.92 17.92
CA THR A 633 47.66 24.93 16.61
C THR A 633 47.82 23.62 15.85
N SER A 634 48.96 22.92 16.01
CA SER A 634 49.14 21.56 15.50
C SER A 634 48.17 20.56 16.17
N SER A 635 48.00 20.67 17.50
CA SER A 635 47.01 19.91 18.27
C SER A 635 45.58 20.19 17.78
N MET A 636 45.21 21.45 17.58
CA MET A 636 43.91 21.84 17.01
C MET A 636 43.69 21.25 15.61
N VAL A 637 44.71 21.28 14.72
CA VAL A 637 44.61 20.68 13.38
C VAL A 637 44.40 19.16 13.44
N ALA A 638 45.00 18.46 14.41
CA ALA A 638 44.85 17.01 14.56
C ALA A 638 43.40 16.56 14.86
N PHE A 639 42.59 17.37 15.56
CA PHE A 639 41.16 17.10 15.73
C PHE A 639 40.31 17.42 14.49
N GLY A 640 40.88 18.13 13.51
CA GLY A 640 40.22 18.57 12.28
C GLY A 640 39.76 20.03 12.33
N ILE A 641 40.09 20.77 11.26
CA ILE A 641 39.73 22.18 11.06
C ILE A 641 38.21 22.41 11.18
N ASP A 642 37.42 21.41 10.77
CA ASP A 642 35.96 21.46 10.73
C ASP A 642 35.34 21.61 12.13
N VAL A 643 35.97 21.12 13.19
CA VAL A 643 35.42 21.09 14.55
C VAL A 643 35.42 22.47 15.21
N TRP A 644 36.40 23.32 14.85
CA TRP A 644 36.68 24.61 15.48
C TRP A 644 35.73 25.73 15.04
N SER A 645 34.49 25.66 15.51
CA SER A 645 33.57 26.80 15.44
C SER A 645 34.03 27.97 16.34
N PRO A 646 33.59 29.22 16.11
CA PRO A 646 33.93 30.34 16.99
C PRO A 646 33.59 30.12 18.47
N GLN A 647 32.55 29.32 18.76
CA GLN A 647 32.19 28.91 20.13
C GLN A 647 33.19 27.93 20.73
N ALA A 648 33.69 26.96 19.94
CA ALA A 648 34.73 26.03 20.34
C ALA A 648 36.08 26.73 20.58
N VAL A 649 36.45 27.67 19.71
CA VAL A 649 37.66 28.49 19.89
C VAL A 649 37.54 29.39 21.13
N ASN A 650 36.36 29.97 21.39
CA ASN A 650 36.11 30.71 22.64
C ASN A 650 36.17 29.82 23.89
N ALA A 651 35.75 28.55 23.80
CA ALA A 651 35.90 27.58 24.90
C ALA A 651 37.38 27.27 25.15
N LEU A 652 38.15 26.94 24.10
CA LEU A 652 39.60 26.72 24.19
C LEU A 652 40.34 27.95 24.72
N LYS A 653 39.97 29.17 24.32
CA LYS A 653 40.56 30.40 24.87
C LYS A 653 40.24 30.61 26.37
N LYS A 654 39.09 30.12 26.87
CA LYS A 654 38.76 30.15 28.31
C LYS A 654 39.58 29.15 29.10
N GLU A 655 39.59 27.89 28.67
CA GLU A 655 40.39 26.84 29.31
C GLU A 655 41.88 27.19 29.28
N PHE A 656 42.38 27.70 28.15
CA PHE A 656 43.75 28.20 28.04
C PHE A 656 44.08 29.26 29.11
N ILE A 657 43.20 30.25 29.34
CA ILE A 657 43.40 31.27 30.38
C ILE A 657 43.42 30.62 31.77
N LEU A 658 42.48 29.70 32.04
CA LEU A 658 42.33 29.01 33.33
C LEU A 658 43.50 28.07 33.66
N SER A 659 44.09 27.39 32.68
CA SER A 659 45.21 26.47 32.90
C SER A 659 46.58 27.16 32.83
N MET A 660 46.75 28.15 31.95
CA MET A 660 48.04 28.83 31.75
C MET A 660 48.36 29.81 32.88
N ALA A 661 47.37 30.55 33.40
CA ALA A 661 47.58 31.50 34.49
C ALA A 661 48.19 30.86 35.76
N PRO A 662 47.59 29.83 36.39
CA PRO A 662 48.15 29.23 37.60
C PRO A 662 49.49 28.52 37.37
N MET A 663 49.77 28.06 36.14
CA MET A 663 51.08 27.48 35.80
C MET A 663 52.18 28.55 35.81
N LEU A 664 51.90 29.73 35.25
CA LEU A 664 52.83 30.88 35.29
C LEU A 664 52.99 31.45 36.71
N GLU A 665 51.92 31.48 37.52
CA GLU A 665 51.97 31.85 38.95
C GLU A 665 52.76 30.84 39.80
N GLY A 666 52.57 29.54 39.57
CA GLY A 666 53.26 28.48 40.31
C GLY A 666 54.79 28.53 40.13
N HIS A 667 55.25 28.81 38.91
CA HIS A 667 56.68 29.03 38.63
C HIS A 667 57.23 30.34 39.22
N GLN A 668 56.38 31.33 39.53
CA GLN A 668 56.77 32.52 40.30
C GLN A 668 56.92 32.20 41.80
N ALA A 669 56.04 31.36 42.36
CA ALA A 669 56.03 31.03 43.79
C ALA A 669 57.13 30.02 44.22
N VAL A 670 57.43 29.01 43.39
CA VAL A 670 58.43 27.96 43.73
C VAL A 670 59.84 28.53 43.92
N GLN A 671 60.19 29.64 43.25
CA GLN A 671 61.50 30.27 43.40
C GLN A 671 61.63 31.14 44.67
N VAL A 672 60.53 31.54 45.32
CA VAL A 672 60.57 32.35 46.56
C VAL A 672 60.85 31.48 47.80
N ASN A 673 60.51 30.18 47.76
CA ASN A 673 60.65 29.24 48.88
C ASN A 673 61.81 28.23 48.71
N GLY A 674 62.86 28.57 47.97
CA GLY A 674 64.04 27.73 47.68
C GLY A 674 64.97 27.45 48.88
N HIS A 675 64.43 27.16 50.06
CA HIS A 675 65.15 26.87 51.30
C HIS A 675 64.51 25.73 52.12
N ARG A 676 64.30 24.57 51.47
CA ARG A 676 64.31 23.21 52.03
C ARG A 676 64.30 22.19 50.88
N ASP A 677 64.69 20.96 51.20
CA ASP A 677 64.62 19.78 50.32
C ASP A 677 65.53 19.82 49.09
N ARG A 678 66.81 20.16 49.34
CA ARG A 678 67.94 19.72 48.52
C ARG A 678 68.62 18.55 49.26
N ASP A 679 68.01 17.37 49.18
CA ASP A 679 68.51 16.04 49.61
C ASP A 679 67.36 15.03 49.38
N LEU A 680 67.28 14.35 48.21
CA LEU A 680 66.53 13.08 47.98
C LEU A 680 66.44 12.56 46.51
N LEU A 681 67.15 13.11 45.53
CA LEU A 681 67.02 12.71 44.10
C LEU A 681 68.32 12.29 43.38
N ASP A 682 69.37 11.87 44.09
CA ASP A 682 70.59 11.28 43.48
C ASP A 682 70.41 9.78 43.09
N GLY A 683 69.17 9.37 42.74
CA GLY A 683 68.76 7.97 42.62
C GLY A 683 68.40 7.47 41.22
N GLU A 684 67.93 8.34 40.32
CA GLU A 684 67.30 7.93 39.05
C GLU A 684 68.13 8.28 37.79
N ASP A 685 69.20 9.06 37.93
CA ASP A 685 70.05 9.53 36.82
C ASP A 685 70.93 8.44 36.15
N LYS A 686 70.77 7.16 36.50
CA LYS A 686 71.54 6.04 35.93
C LYS A 686 70.79 5.13 34.97
N GLU A 687 69.46 5.09 35.03
CA GLU A 687 68.65 4.30 34.07
C GLU A 687 68.31 5.12 32.80
N VAL A 688 68.58 6.42 32.80
CA VAL A 688 68.34 7.30 31.64
C VAL A 688 69.56 7.42 30.73
N GLU A 689 70.79 7.39 31.26
CA GLU A 689 72.01 7.36 30.43
C GLU A 689 72.13 6.06 29.60
N GLU A 690 71.71 4.90 30.14
CA GLU A 690 71.71 3.64 29.37
C GLU A 690 70.69 3.65 28.21
N LEU A 691 69.54 4.31 28.37
CA LEU A 691 68.53 4.44 27.30
C LEU A 691 68.89 5.50 26.23
N GLU A 692 69.63 6.56 26.58
CA GLU A 692 70.12 7.54 25.61
C GLU A 692 71.36 7.06 24.80
N GLU A 693 72.02 5.98 25.20
CA GLU A 693 73.04 5.29 24.38
C GLU A 693 72.45 4.23 23.45
N GLU A 694 71.35 3.54 23.82
CA GLU A 694 70.66 2.62 22.90
C GLU A 694 70.01 3.37 21.72
N VAL A 695 69.31 4.48 21.98
CA VAL A 695 68.67 5.28 20.90
C VAL A 695 69.69 5.83 19.89
N LYS A 696 70.92 6.16 20.30
CA LYS A 696 71.97 6.61 19.37
C LYS A 696 72.54 5.50 18.51
N LYS A 697 72.59 4.26 19.00
CA LYS A 697 72.98 3.09 18.18
C LYS A 697 71.92 2.76 17.14
N ASP A 698 70.65 2.85 17.51
CA ASP A 698 69.54 2.62 16.58
C ASP A 698 69.50 3.70 15.47
N GLU A 699 69.81 4.97 15.79
CA GLU A 699 69.92 6.03 14.78
C GLU A 699 71.12 5.82 13.83
N GLU A 700 72.28 5.38 14.33
CA GLU A 700 73.46 5.06 13.48
C GLU A 700 73.24 3.81 12.59
N GLU A 701 72.57 2.76 13.08
CA GLU A 701 72.22 1.57 12.26
C GLU A 701 71.21 1.90 11.13
N ILE A 702 70.35 2.91 11.32
CA ILE A 702 69.38 3.36 10.31
C ILE A 702 70.08 4.19 9.22
N GLU A 703 71.03 5.08 9.57
CA GLU A 703 71.79 5.85 8.57
C GLU A 703 72.71 4.97 7.72
N GLU A 704 73.24 3.86 8.25
CA GLU A 704 74.06 2.93 7.49
C GLU A 704 73.22 2.12 6.48
N ARG A 705 72.03 1.63 6.86
CA ARG A 705 71.09 0.95 5.94
C ARG A 705 70.60 1.85 4.80
N VAL A 706 70.35 3.14 5.07
CA VAL A 706 69.93 4.11 4.04
C VAL A 706 71.04 4.42 3.02
N ARG A 707 72.32 4.15 3.36
CA ARG A 707 73.44 4.20 2.41
C ARG A 707 73.59 2.94 1.57
N GLU A 708 73.22 1.77 2.08
CA GLU A 708 73.28 0.51 1.31
C GLU A 708 72.12 0.39 0.30
N GLU A 709 70.93 0.93 0.56
CA GLU A 709 69.78 0.83 -0.35
C GLU A 709 69.80 1.80 -1.57
N ASN A 710 70.73 2.76 -1.64
CA ASN A 710 70.81 3.74 -2.73
C ASN A 710 71.97 3.49 -3.73
N GLY A 711 72.52 2.26 -3.74
CA GLY A 711 73.74 1.89 -4.44
C GLY A 711 73.58 1.00 -5.68
N GLU A 712 72.51 1.13 -6.49
CA GLU A 712 72.43 0.44 -7.78
C GLU A 712 71.48 1.14 -8.78
N ILE A 713 72.06 1.72 -9.86
CA ILE A 713 71.61 1.77 -11.27
C ILE A 713 72.61 2.67 -12.03
N ASP A 714 73.61 2.03 -12.65
CA ASP A 714 74.30 2.56 -13.84
C ASP A 714 73.27 2.69 -14.99
N GLY A 715 73.43 3.50 -16.05
CA GLY A 715 74.55 4.28 -16.57
C GLY A 715 74.28 4.57 -18.07
N GLU A 716 75.24 5.19 -18.78
CA GLU A 716 75.19 5.55 -20.23
C GLU A 716 74.17 6.66 -20.62
N GLU A 717 74.38 7.61 -21.54
CA GLU A 717 75.55 8.20 -22.24
C GLU A 717 75.09 9.62 -22.71
N ALA A 718 75.88 10.67 -22.96
CA ALA A 718 77.31 10.99 -22.87
C ALA A 718 77.41 12.52 -22.49
N GLY A 719 78.50 13.29 -22.46
CA GLY A 719 79.87 13.18 -22.98
C GLY A 719 80.19 14.36 -23.93
N ILE A 720 80.96 15.36 -23.47
CA ILE A 720 81.95 16.18 -24.19
C ILE A 720 82.62 17.14 -23.18
N ASP A 721 83.95 17.17 -23.20
CA ASP A 721 84.81 17.97 -22.33
C ASP A 721 84.95 19.43 -22.80
N GLU A 722 85.34 20.32 -21.88
CA GLU A 722 86.36 21.33 -22.20
C GLU A 722 87.13 21.73 -20.93
N GLU A 723 88.45 21.45 -20.93
CA GLU A 723 89.36 21.89 -19.87
C GLU A 723 89.64 23.40 -19.99
N ASN A 724 89.79 24.10 -18.86
CA ASN A 724 90.97 24.95 -18.73
C ASN A 724 91.35 25.28 -17.28
N GLN A 725 92.64 25.58 -17.11
CA GLN A 725 93.36 25.51 -15.85
C GLN A 725 93.67 26.89 -15.27
N ASP A 726 93.71 26.92 -13.93
CA ASP A 726 94.64 27.68 -13.09
C ASP A 726 94.64 29.23 -13.09
N ASN A 727 94.45 29.80 -11.90
CA ASN A 727 95.48 30.66 -11.28
C ASN A 727 95.19 30.90 -9.79
N ARG A 728 96.24 30.78 -8.95
CA ARG A 728 96.11 30.84 -7.48
C ARG A 728 97.37 31.40 -6.81
N GLU A 729 97.33 32.67 -6.38
CA GLU A 729 98.31 33.28 -5.45
C GLU A 729 97.55 34.03 -4.34
N LYS A 730 97.62 33.58 -3.08
CA LYS A 730 98.57 33.97 -2.00
C LYS A 730 98.42 35.44 -1.56
N ALA A 731 97.80 35.68 -0.40
CA ALA A 731 98.45 35.98 0.90
C ALA A 731 98.63 37.52 1.08
N GLU A 732 98.78 38.14 2.26
CA GLU A 732 99.25 37.73 3.60
C GLU A 732 98.50 38.48 4.74
N LYS A 733 98.78 38.10 6.00
CA LYS A 733 98.60 38.97 7.19
C LYS A 733 99.89 39.76 7.45
N PRO A 734 99.84 40.84 8.23
CA PRO A 734 100.59 40.78 9.50
C PRO A 734 99.81 41.35 10.70
N ALA A 735 100.43 41.25 11.89
CA ALA A 735 99.86 41.64 13.17
C ALA A 735 100.84 42.54 13.95
N GLU A 736 100.34 43.36 14.88
CA GLU A 736 101.16 44.00 15.92
C GLU A 736 100.36 44.25 17.22
N LYS A 737 101.03 44.05 18.36
CA LYS A 737 100.70 44.48 19.75
C LYS A 737 101.64 45.69 20.07
N PRO A 738 101.61 46.43 21.21
CA PRO A 738 101.15 46.11 22.60
C PRO A 738 100.51 47.37 23.30
N PRO A 739 100.59 47.67 24.64
CA PRO A 739 101.04 46.93 25.84
C PRO A 739 100.17 46.99 27.13
N ASN A 740 100.64 46.23 28.13
CA ASN A 740 100.27 46.04 29.55
C ASN A 740 99.77 47.21 30.44
N GLY A 741 99.06 46.81 31.51
CA GLY A 741 98.98 47.49 32.84
C GLY A 741 97.56 47.96 33.19
N THR A 742 96.96 47.71 34.36
CA THR A 742 97.47 47.26 35.67
C THR A 742 96.34 46.59 36.47
N MET A 743 96.65 45.70 37.44
CA MET A 743 95.65 45.09 38.32
C MET A 743 95.03 46.07 39.33
N ILE A 744 93.74 45.90 39.63
CA ILE A 744 93.17 46.15 40.96
C ILE A 744 92.25 44.98 41.32
N ASN A 745 92.55 44.29 42.43
CA ASN A 745 91.64 43.31 43.03
C ASN A 745 90.47 44.02 43.71
N GLY A 746 89.25 43.55 43.45
CA GLY A 746 88.05 43.92 44.20
C GLY A 746 87.27 42.67 44.58
N HIS A 747 87.37 42.27 45.85
CA HIS A 747 86.50 41.25 46.44
C HIS A 747 85.08 41.83 46.52
N VAL A 748 84.07 41.08 46.06
CA VAL A 748 82.66 41.29 46.42
C VAL A 748 82.08 39.93 46.78
N GLU A 749 81.41 39.86 47.92
CA GLU A 749 80.74 38.66 48.45
C GLU A 749 79.46 38.36 47.64
N PRO A 750 78.94 37.11 47.66
CA PRO A 750 77.78 36.74 46.85
C PRO A 750 76.47 37.26 47.46
N GLU A 751 75.76 38.12 46.73
CA GLU A 751 74.37 38.51 47.02
C GLU A 751 73.34 37.56 46.36
N PRO A 752 72.09 37.50 46.85
CA PRO A 752 71.27 36.30 46.79
C PRO A 752 70.60 35.99 45.44
N GLU A 753 70.38 34.70 45.18
CA GLU A 753 69.77 34.16 43.96
C GLU A 753 68.27 34.54 43.85
N GLY A 754 67.97 35.54 43.03
CA GLY A 754 66.63 35.84 42.51
C GLY A 754 66.63 35.85 40.98
N GLU A 755 65.46 35.69 40.36
CA GLU A 755 65.36 35.76 38.88
C GLU A 755 65.89 37.12 38.37
N PRO A 756 66.79 37.15 37.36
CA PRO A 756 67.29 38.41 36.80
C PRO A 756 66.13 39.27 36.31
N GLU A 757 66.21 40.59 36.53
CA GLU A 757 65.14 41.54 36.19
C GLU A 757 64.71 41.42 34.72
N ASP A 758 65.67 41.19 33.83
CA ASP A 758 65.43 40.94 32.40
C ASP A 758 64.46 39.78 32.14
N GLY A 759 64.45 38.76 33.00
CA GLY A 759 63.59 37.58 32.88
C GLY A 759 62.15 37.91 33.19
N LYS A 760 61.93 38.76 34.20
CA LYS A 760 60.61 39.32 34.53
C LYS A 760 60.09 40.22 33.41
N ILE A 761 60.97 41.02 32.79
CA ILE A 761 60.66 41.88 31.64
C ILE A 761 60.24 41.02 30.42
N GLN A 762 60.99 39.97 30.07
CA GLN A 762 60.63 39.06 28.98
C GLN A 762 59.32 38.30 29.28
N ARG A 763 59.13 37.78 30.51
CA ARG A 763 57.89 37.12 30.92
C ARG A 763 56.67 38.03 30.83
N PHE A 764 56.81 39.31 31.19
CA PHE A 764 55.75 40.29 31.01
C PHE A 764 55.36 40.47 29.53
N PHE A 765 56.34 40.51 28.63
CA PHE A 765 56.08 40.58 27.18
C PHE A 765 55.39 39.30 26.68
N ASP A 766 55.88 38.12 27.08
CA ASP A 766 55.30 36.83 26.71
C ASP A 766 53.84 36.70 27.18
N ILE A 767 53.53 37.16 28.40
CA ILE A 767 52.16 37.21 28.95
C ILE A 767 51.29 38.23 28.21
N ALA A 768 51.83 39.41 27.86
CA ALA A 768 51.13 40.40 27.05
C ALA A 768 50.77 39.85 25.65
N TYR A 769 51.69 39.09 25.03
CA TYR A 769 51.48 38.45 23.74
C TYR A 769 50.45 37.31 23.82
N LEU A 770 50.53 36.44 24.83
CA LEU A 770 49.54 35.38 25.07
C LEU A 770 48.14 35.93 25.39
N ALA A 771 48.04 37.02 26.17
CA ALA A 771 46.77 37.67 26.48
C ALA A 771 46.09 38.29 25.23
N ASN A 772 46.88 38.71 24.23
CA ASN A 772 46.35 39.12 22.92
C ASN A 772 45.88 37.92 22.09
N ALA A 773 46.61 36.79 22.13
CA ALA A 773 46.22 35.56 21.43
C ALA A 773 44.92 34.94 22.00
N SER A 774 44.76 34.97 23.33
CA SER A 774 43.58 34.45 24.02
C SER A 774 42.44 35.46 24.20
N ALA A 775 42.52 36.63 23.55
CA ALA A 775 41.50 37.66 23.68
C ALA A 775 40.11 37.15 23.19
N ILE A 776 39.13 37.21 24.08
CA ILE A 776 37.72 36.89 23.79
C ILE A 776 36.92 38.19 23.89
N LYS A 777 36.19 38.56 22.83
CA LYS A 777 35.45 39.83 22.71
C LYS A 777 34.37 40.03 23.79
N GLU A 778 33.91 38.95 24.41
CA GLU A 778 32.86 38.91 25.43
C GLU A 778 33.38 39.02 26.87
N ILE A 779 34.68 38.82 27.11
CA ILE A 779 35.28 38.85 28.44
C ILE A 779 35.85 40.24 28.71
N LYS A 780 35.46 40.86 29.83
CA LYS A 780 36.06 42.13 30.28
C LYS A 780 37.52 41.90 30.64
N ALA A 781 38.39 42.87 30.33
CA ALA A 781 39.82 42.79 30.63
C ALA A 781 40.13 42.60 32.13
N GLU A 782 39.17 42.90 33.02
CA GLU A 782 39.29 42.71 34.48
C GLU A 782 39.04 41.26 34.94
N ASP A 783 38.39 40.45 34.11
CA ASP A 783 38.04 39.04 34.41
C ASP A 783 39.04 38.04 33.79
N ASN A 784 39.90 38.49 32.87
CA ASN A 784 40.97 37.68 32.31
C ASN A 784 42.11 37.51 33.32
N GLN A 785 42.38 36.27 33.76
CA GLN A 785 43.43 35.95 34.73
C GLN A 785 44.83 36.32 34.22
N LEU A 786 45.12 36.19 32.92
CA LEU A 786 46.41 36.63 32.35
C LEU A 786 46.59 38.16 32.44
N VAL A 787 45.51 38.93 32.41
CA VAL A 787 45.56 40.39 32.62
C VAL A 787 45.70 40.75 34.11
N ARG A 788 45.22 39.90 35.03
CA ARG A 788 45.48 40.05 36.47
C ARG A 788 46.94 39.74 36.80
N LEU A 789 47.48 38.66 36.25
CA LEU A 789 48.91 38.34 36.26
C LEU A 789 49.78 39.48 35.73
N GLN A 790 49.39 40.04 34.57
CA GLN A 790 50.07 41.20 34.01
C GLN A 790 50.07 42.41 34.95
N LYS A 791 49.00 42.62 35.74
CA LYS A 791 48.96 43.68 36.77
C LYS A 791 49.82 43.34 37.99
N SER A 792 49.92 42.06 38.39
CA SER A 792 50.81 41.62 39.47
C SER A 792 52.28 41.85 39.11
N LEU A 793 52.72 41.38 37.94
CA LEU A 793 54.09 41.57 37.48
C LEU A 793 54.48 43.04 37.30
N VAL A 794 53.52 43.93 37.02
CA VAL A 794 53.73 45.39 37.00
C VAL A 794 53.97 45.98 38.39
N GLN A 795 53.47 45.35 39.46
CA GLN A 795 53.78 45.74 40.84
C GLN A 795 55.17 45.22 41.26
N ASP A 796 55.61 44.09 40.69
CA ASP A 796 56.92 43.48 40.92
C ASP A 796 58.06 44.08 40.07
N LEU A 797 57.74 44.85 39.02
CA LEU A 797 58.68 45.50 38.10
C LEU A 797 58.90 46.96 38.49
N ALA A 798 60.14 47.34 38.80
CA ALA A 798 60.54 48.72 39.14
C ALA A 798 60.64 49.66 37.90
N LEU A 799 59.72 49.55 36.96
CA LEU A 799 59.71 50.30 35.69
C LEU A 799 58.69 51.45 35.68
N GLU A 800 59.01 52.53 34.96
CA GLU A 800 58.05 53.59 34.68
C GLU A 800 56.84 53.08 33.84
N PRO A 801 55.66 53.73 33.94
CA PRO A 801 54.47 53.32 33.19
C PRO A 801 54.63 53.38 31.66
N LYS A 802 55.50 54.26 31.15
CA LYS A 802 55.73 54.44 29.70
C LYS A 802 56.36 53.21 29.02
N PRO A 803 57.49 52.64 29.51
CA PRO A 803 57.99 51.32 29.09
C PRO A 803 56.91 50.23 29.05
N ILE A 804 56.08 50.15 30.10
CA ILE A 804 55.05 49.11 30.25
C ILE A 804 53.94 49.26 29.20
N GLU A 805 53.52 50.50 28.89
CA GLU A 805 52.57 50.78 27.80
C GLU A 805 53.17 50.48 26.42
N ARG A 806 54.45 50.80 26.21
CA ARG A 806 55.18 50.48 24.98
C ARG A 806 55.23 48.96 24.73
N MET A 807 55.69 48.17 25.71
CA MET A 807 55.72 46.70 25.60
C MET A 807 54.34 46.09 25.30
N LYS A 808 53.26 46.61 25.93
CA LYS A 808 51.89 46.17 25.63
C LYS A 808 51.48 46.44 24.19
N LYS A 809 51.84 47.62 23.65
CA LYS A 809 51.56 48.00 22.27
C LYS A 809 52.37 47.15 21.29
N ASP A 810 53.65 46.95 21.58
CA ASP A 810 54.58 46.21 20.72
C ASP A 810 54.19 44.72 20.66
N ALA A 811 53.81 44.10 21.79
CA ALA A 811 53.25 42.75 21.82
C ALA A 811 51.92 42.63 21.05
N ALA A 812 51.05 43.64 21.10
CA ALA A 812 49.78 43.67 20.36
C ALA A 812 49.99 43.89 18.85
N GLU A 813 51.01 44.65 18.45
CA GLU A 813 51.38 44.83 17.05
C GLU A 813 52.05 43.57 16.50
N TYR A 814 52.93 42.93 17.28
CA TYR A 814 53.56 41.67 16.88
C TYR A 814 52.52 40.56 16.69
N TRP A 815 51.54 40.42 17.60
CA TRP A 815 50.41 39.48 17.42
C TRP A 815 49.62 39.74 16.13
N LYS A 816 49.37 40.99 15.74
CA LYS A 816 48.70 41.31 14.46
C LYS A 816 49.51 40.88 13.24
N ARG A 817 50.84 40.84 13.34
CA ARG A 817 51.74 40.38 12.27
C ARG A 817 51.81 38.84 12.22
N THR A 818 51.73 38.16 13.36
CA THR A 818 51.90 36.70 13.46
C THR A 818 50.60 35.89 13.51
N SER A 819 49.45 36.49 13.79
CA SER A 819 48.17 35.76 14.01
C SER A 819 47.76 34.86 12.86
N LEU A 820 48.07 35.23 11.60
CA LEU A 820 47.77 34.41 10.42
C LEU A 820 48.52 33.06 10.40
N LEU A 821 49.67 32.95 11.07
CA LEU A 821 50.38 31.68 11.26
C LEU A 821 49.60 30.73 12.20
N PHE A 822 48.72 31.30 13.02
CA PHE A 822 47.90 30.60 14.00
C PHE A 822 46.41 30.70 13.64
N ALA A 823 46.06 30.51 12.35
CA ALA A 823 44.76 30.85 11.78
C ALA A 823 43.52 30.25 12.48
N LEU A 824 43.63 29.11 13.19
CA LEU A 824 42.54 28.53 14.00
C LEU A 824 42.29 29.28 15.33
N LEU A 825 43.26 30.07 15.79
CA LEU A 825 43.24 30.81 17.04
C LEU A 825 43.01 32.32 16.84
N ALA A 826 43.15 32.83 15.61
CA ALA A 826 43.13 34.26 15.25
C ALA A 826 41.76 34.95 15.45
#